data_AF-A0A850KQH1-F1
#
_entry.id   AF-A0A850KQH1-F1
#
_cell.length_a   1.000
_cell.length_b   1.000
_cell.length_c   1.000
_cell.angle_alpha   90.00
_cell.angle_beta   90.00
_cell.angle_gamma   90.00
#
_symmetry.space_group_name_H-M   'P 1'
#
loop_
_entity.id
_entity.type
_entity.pdbx_description
1 polymer ?
#
loop_
_entity_poly.entity_id
_entity_poly.type
_entity_poly.pdbx_seq_one_letter_code
_entity_poly.pdbx_strand_id
1 'polypeptide(L)'
;MLDLFSDTPFLLLFIKFMVASTLLIGAVWLMEKLGLLKSPDLAELAWKLAIAGSFVALLPVGDWISKPITIEHARTAELVRQFDEARPLANDAAEAAPQRQFGEGPIFAPRELPAITTETVVEEPQENTVANTEPRPLSAGPLRQEQDTGPVTDSETDPILANEKSGSFWQYVTALRTKDLAILAWTTLAIIAALFLIVAYMGAIRSLGSRKRVGAEHPANQTLRAICERADIRHVPYLSRSSDIKSPICLPRKEICLPAWAFDDLPQQELDSLLAHEVAHMVRRDPLMLMVLQILSRLFFFQPLFMLARKRLTDLAELSADEWAATRFANAHSVAAALYTCATKIHENRQIQWGLAMAGNKSMLRKRVERLIGSDSAPFKKTSLGAKTAVTTSLLAITLGLPSIQFADALYAEMPLETMALGAAHPHEPPTEAEVEAEMRRAIAQARAEVQVQAREMALEAQRMMESMPTPTEEEIAEEIRNALAAAEMELAGLGDGASEESRAAIRRAIDKARAEIQVQAREMAEEAERMMREHPVPTEEEIAEEIREAIAEAEAEVAETAREAAEEARMAMAEAKAALEESRAEMGRHRHHITHEDGSGNITWHDDDRVVKMSWDGKFELTDDDRGIKSLDDDGRISIQSQEKGIKRKLRVESEDGKLEYTYWIDGQRADFDKKGQDWLADMTLFMVREMGLNAEERIARFLKKGGAKAVIKEMKNIESEFVTRIYVSHLVDQADMSSGQLEDIVDLVAKFDSDYETRLALTALLNEDKLNKKVLPKVLKVAKNIESDYENRLLLTAYIDRFGVDDKAITMLLDVAKEIDSDYELRLLLSSALANSKMGEKNLETFTRIATDNIDSDYELRLLLGSVTHQYGSSKSATNLALKAIDHIGGDYEKRLALSALVNTGAFDKKNWLTALDVAASIDGDYEKRLVLSAIKGRLPDDKDLREAFEKAVSTIEGDYERQRVATVAPTPRTPRVARTPRVAPTPKVAPTPNGR
;
A
#
# COMPACT_ATOMS: atom_id res chain seq x y z
N MET A 1 -10.51 -17.62 -30.51
CA MET A 1 -9.48 -16.86 -29.76
C MET A 1 -8.15 -17.59 -29.69
N LEU A 2 -8.08 -18.91 -29.45
CA LEU A 2 -6.80 -19.64 -29.40
C LEU A 2 -5.96 -19.51 -30.68
N ASP A 3 -6.58 -19.42 -31.87
CA ASP A 3 -5.89 -19.13 -33.16
C ASP A 3 -5.24 -17.73 -33.26
N LEU A 4 -5.47 -16.85 -32.27
CA LEU A 4 -4.74 -15.59 -32.13
C LEU A 4 -3.42 -15.80 -31.38
N PHE A 5 -3.38 -16.78 -30.47
CA PHE A 5 -2.26 -17.02 -29.54
C PHE A 5 -1.26 -18.06 -30.07
N SER A 6 -1.71 -19.01 -30.89
CA SER A 6 -0.85 -20.06 -31.48
C SER A 6 0.19 -19.54 -32.48
N ASP A 7 -0.07 -18.39 -33.11
CA ASP A 7 0.57 -18.00 -34.37
C ASP A 7 0.99 -16.51 -34.41
N THR A 8 1.27 -15.89 -33.26
CA THR A 8 1.68 -14.47 -33.18
C THR A 8 3.04 -14.23 -32.51
N PRO A 9 4.08 -13.76 -33.25
CA PRO A 9 5.36 -13.38 -32.64
C PRO A 9 5.23 -12.19 -31.67
N PHE A 10 4.13 -11.43 -31.78
CA PHE A 10 3.77 -10.36 -30.84
C PHE A 10 3.51 -10.90 -29.42
N LEU A 11 2.88 -12.07 -29.26
CA LEU A 11 2.67 -12.70 -27.95
C LEU A 11 4.00 -13.11 -27.32
N LEU A 12 4.90 -13.70 -28.12
CA LEU A 12 6.25 -14.05 -27.68
C LEU A 12 7.03 -12.80 -27.23
N LEU A 13 6.95 -11.71 -27.99
CA LEU A 13 7.58 -10.43 -27.65
C LEU A 13 7.00 -9.83 -26.35
N PHE A 14 5.67 -9.91 -26.17
CA PHE A 14 4.98 -9.46 -24.95
C PHE A 14 5.38 -10.27 -23.72
N ILE A 15 5.45 -11.60 -23.82
CA ILE A 15 5.89 -12.48 -22.73
C ILE A 15 7.37 -12.21 -22.41
N LYS A 16 8.24 -12.09 -23.43
CA LYS A 16 9.65 -11.68 -23.24
C LYS A 16 9.76 -10.33 -22.51
N PHE A 17 8.94 -9.34 -22.87
CA PHE A 17 8.89 -8.04 -22.18
C PHE A 17 8.46 -8.16 -20.72
N MET A 18 7.40 -8.93 -20.43
CA MET A 18 6.90 -9.11 -19.08
C MET A 18 7.93 -9.81 -18.18
N VAL A 19 8.59 -10.86 -18.68
CA VAL A 19 9.67 -11.55 -17.95
C VAL A 19 10.87 -10.63 -17.73
N ALA A 20 11.37 -9.96 -18.79
CA ALA A 20 12.54 -9.10 -18.71
C ALA A 20 12.31 -7.87 -17.80
N SER A 21 11.17 -7.20 -17.92
CA SER A 21 10.80 -6.05 -17.07
C SER A 21 10.64 -6.47 -15.61
N THR A 22 10.02 -7.62 -15.34
CA THR A 22 9.85 -8.13 -13.97
C THR A 22 11.20 -8.45 -13.33
N LEU A 23 12.05 -9.20 -14.03
CA LEU A 23 13.35 -9.62 -13.49
C LEU A 23 14.33 -8.44 -13.32
N LEU A 24 14.44 -7.53 -14.29
CA LEU A 24 15.37 -6.40 -14.19
C LEU A 24 14.93 -5.37 -13.16
N ILE A 25 13.64 -5.00 -13.13
CA ILE A 25 13.14 -4.00 -12.18
C ILE A 25 13.07 -4.60 -10.76
N GLY A 26 12.67 -5.86 -10.63
CA GLY A 26 12.71 -6.60 -9.36
C GLY A 26 14.13 -6.76 -8.80
N ALA A 27 15.12 -7.06 -9.65
CA ALA A 27 16.53 -7.16 -9.23
C ALA A 27 17.07 -5.82 -8.70
N VAL A 28 16.73 -4.69 -9.32
CA VAL A 28 17.13 -3.36 -8.81
C VAL A 28 16.44 -3.03 -7.48
N TRP A 29 15.15 -3.33 -7.34
CA TRP A 29 14.44 -3.18 -6.07
C TRP A 29 15.09 -4.02 -4.96
N LEU A 30 15.46 -5.28 -5.26
CA LEU A 30 16.15 -6.16 -4.31
C LEU A 30 17.55 -5.65 -3.96
N MET A 31 18.33 -5.16 -4.95
CA MET A 31 19.63 -4.52 -4.69
C MET A 31 19.51 -3.26 -3.83
N GLU A 32 18.40 -2.51 -3.93
CA GLU A 32 18.13 -1.37 -3.05
C GLU A 32 17.75 -1.83 -1.64
N LYS A 33 16.89 -2.85 -1.52
CA LYS A 33 16.46 -3.43 -0.22
C LYS A 33 17.59 -4.09 0.55
N LEU A 34 18.53 -4.75 -0.13
CA LEU A 34 19.74 -5.35 0.47
C LEU A 34 20.84 -4.30 0.77
N GLY A 35 20.58 -3.00 0.58
CA GLY A 35 21.53 -1.94 0.88
C GLY A 35 22.79 -1.95 0.00
N LEU A 36 22.73 -2.56 -1.19
CA LEU A 36 23.83 -2.56 -2.16
C LEU A 36 23.91 -1.21 -2.90
N LEU A 37 22.75 -0.60 -3.17
CA LEU A 37 22.62 0.72 -3.80
C LEU A 37 22.68 1.85 -2.75
N LYS A 38 23.84 2.00 -2.08
CA LYS A 38 24.05 2.90 -0.92
C LYS A 38 23.97 4.40 -1.22
N SER A 39 23.75 4.81 -2.47
CA SER A 39 23.86 6.19 -2.94
C SER A 39 22.76 6.50 -3.96
N PRO A 40 22.11 7.69 -3.89
CA PRO A 40 21.03 8.05 -4.81
C PRO A 40 21.46 8.04 -6.28
N ASP A 41 22.70 8.43 -6.59
CA ASP A 41 23.19 8.48 -7.98
C ASP A 41 23.47 7.10 -8.58
N LEU A 42 23.70 6.07 -7.75
CA LEU A 42 23.79 4.68 -8.18
C LEU A 42 22.41 4.03 -8.27
N ALA A 43 21.52 4.32 -7.32
CA ALA A 43 20.13 3.86 -7.36
C ALA A 43 19.39 4.41 -8.59
N GLU A 44 19.47 5.73 -8.84
CA GLU A 44 18.87 6.38 -10.01
C GLU A 44 19.38 5.78 -11.33
N LEU A 45 20.68 5.48 -11.40
CA LEU A 45 21.31 4.81 -12.54
C LEU A 45 20.80 3.36 -12.70
N ALA A 46 20.72 2.60 -11.60
CA ALA A 46 20.23 1.22 -11.62
C ALA A 46 18.76 1.14 -12.10
N TRP A 47 17.87 1.94 -11.54
CA TRP A 47 16.45 1.98 -11.93
C TRP A 47 16.28 2.39 -13.40
N LYS A 48 17.08 3.36 -13.89
CA LYS A 48 17.11 3.74 -15.32
C LYS A 48 17.62 2.61 -16.23
N LEU A 49 18.67 1.90 -15.82
CA LEU A 49 19.22 0.79 -16.59
C LEU A 49 18.30 -0.44 -16.62
N ALA A 50 17.59 -0.75 -15.54
CA ALA A 50 16.59 -1.83 -15.55
C ALA A 50 15.43 -1.54 -16.51
N ILE A 51 14.94 -0.29 -16.53
CA ILE A 51 13.92 0.16 -17.49
C ILE A 51 14.46 0.07 -18.93
N ALA A 52 15.67 0.55 -19.21
CA ALA A 52 16.24 0.46 -20.55
C ALA A 52 16.50 -1.00 -20.98
N GLY A 53 17.03 -1.81 -20.07
CA GLY A 53 17.33 -3.22 -20.29
C GLY A 53 16.10 -4.05 -20.63
N SER A 54 14.94 -3.75 -20.06
CA SER A 54 13.69 -4.48 -20.38
C SER A 54 13.21 -4.27 -21.81
N PHE A 55 13.57 -3.16 -22.46
CA PHE A 55 13.37 -2.96 -23.90
C PHE A 55 14.52 -3.55 -24.73
N VAL A 56 15.77 -3.51 -24.25
CA VAL A 56 16.92 -4.15 -24.94
C VAL A 56 16.76 -5.67 -25.01
N ALA A 57 16.16 -6.30 -24.00
CA ALA A 57 15.83 -7.73 -23.98
C ALA A 57 14.79 -8.17 -25.04
N LEU A 58 14.16 -7.22 -25.75
CA LEU A 58 13.29 -7.51 -26.91
C LEU A 58 14.07 -7.67 -28.21
N LEU A 59 15.33 -7.26 -28.24
CA LEU A 59 16.19 -7.41 -29.41
C LEU A 59 16.72 -8.84 -29.47
N PRO A 60 16.86 -9.46 -30.66
CA PRO A 60 17.31 -10.84 -30.84
C PRO A 60 18.84 -11.01 -30.66
N VAL A 61 19.40 -10.38 -29.61
CA VAL A 61 20.83 -10.42 -29.27
C VAL A 61 21.15 -11.63 -28.39
N GLY A 62 20.21 -12.06 -27.54
CA GLY A 62 20.36 -13.25 -26.70
C GLY A 62 20.48 -14.57 -27.48
N ASP A 63 19.90 -14.60 -28.70
CA ASP A 63 19.96 -15.75 -29.64
C ASP A 63 21.37 -16.00 -30.20
N TRP A 64 22.31 -15.05 -30.04
CA TRP A 64 23.72 -15.21 -30.42
C TRP A 64 24.62 -15.72 -29.29
N ILE A 65 24.12 -15.73 -28.04
CA ILE A 65 24.94 -15.92 -26.82
C ILE A 65 24.44 -17.10 -25.97
N SER A 66 23.14 -17.38 -25.98
CA SER A 66 22.51 -18.44 -25.19
C SER A 66 21.80 -19.46 -26.07
N LYS A 67 21.80 -20.74 -25.68
CA LYS A 67 20.86 -21.71 -26.24
C LYS A 67 19.46 -21.43 -25.66
N PRO A 68 18.38 -21.54 -26.46
CA PRO A 68 17.03 -21.43 -25.93
C PRO A 68 16.77 -22.52 -24.89
N ILE A 69 16.03 -22.19 -23.83
CA ILE A 69 15.55 -23.17 -22.85
C ILE A 69 14.18 -23.65 -23.30
N THR A 70 14.13 -24.87 -23.82
CA THR A 70 12.88 -25.58 -24.11
C THR A 70 12.29 -26.09 -22.80
N ILE A 71 11.06 -25.69 -22.45
CA ILE A 71 10.37 -26.16 -21.25
C ILE A 71 9.55 -27.41 -21.60
N GLU A 72 10.20 -28.57 -21.64
CA GLU A 72 9.53 -29.86 -21.78
C GLU A 72 8.97 -30.32 -20.42
N HIS A 73 7.64 -30.45 -20.31
CA HIS A 73 7.01 -31.01 -19.11
C HIS A 73 7.12 -32.54 -19.10
N ALA A 74 8.21 -33.07 -18.54
CA ALA A 74 8.42 -34.52 -18.39
C ALA A 74 7.27 -35.25 -17.67
N ARG A 75 6.50 -34.57 -16.81
CA ARG A 75 5.31 -35.12 -16.15
C ARG A 75 4.15 -35.43 -17.10
N THR A 76 3.88 -34.60 -18.12
CA THR A 76 2.78 -34.86 -19.06
C THR A 76 3.13 -35.99 -20.03
N ALA A 77 4.39 -36.13 -20.43
CA ALA A 77 4.84 -37.23 -21.29
C ALA A 77 4.56 -38.62 -20.66
N GLU A 78 4.91 -38.82 -19.39
CA GLU A 78 4.67 -40.10 -18.71
C GLU A 78 3.19 -40.32 -18.36
N LEU A 79 2.44 -39.25 -18.05
CA LEU A 79 0.99 -39.33 -17.85
C LEU A 79 0.22 -39.77 -19.11
N VAL A 80 0.60 -39.25 -20.29
CA VAL A 80 0.04 -39.68 -21.58
C VAL A 80 0.42 -41.14 -21.87
N ARG A 81 1.69 -41.52 -21.64
CA ARG A 81 2.17 -42.88 -21.84
C ARG A 81 1.40 -43.92 -21.00
N GLN A 82 1.07 -43.58 -19.75
CA GLN A 82 0.26 -44.42 -18.85
C GLN A 82 -1.23 -44.44 -19.23
N PHE A 83 -1.74 -43.43 -19.94
CA PHE A 83 -3.11 -43.42 -20.46
C PHE A 83 -3.29 -44.30 -21.71
N ASP A 84 -2.29 -44.35 -22.60
CA ASP A 84 -2.34 -45.22 -23.79
C ASP A 84 -2.21 -46.72 -23.44
N GLU A 85 -1.38 -47.07 -22.44
CA GLU A 85 -1.24 -48.45 -21.94
C GLU A 85 -2.53 -49.01 -21.29
N ALA A 86 -3.53 -48.15 -21.00
CA ALA A 86 -4.76 -48.51 -20.29
C ALA A 86 -5.95 -48.93 -21.20
N ARG A 87 -5.81 -48.94 -22.53
CA ARG A 87 -6.91 -49.33 -23.45
C ARG A 87 -6.99 -50.85 -23.69
N PRO A 88 -8.11 -51.53 -23.36
CA PRO A 88 -8.31 -52.93 -23.74
C PRO A 88 -8.68 -53.07 -25.22
N LEU A 89 -7.82 -53.78 -25.97
CA LEU A 89 -8.08 -54.54 -27.21
C LEU A 89 -9.25 -54.08 -28.09
N ALA A 90 -8.97 -53.15 -29.02
CA ALA A 90 -9.89 -52.79 -30.10
C ALA A 90 -9.15 -52.43 -31.41
N ASN A 91 -8.14 -53.23 -31.82
CA ASN A 91 -7.54 -53.09 -33.16
C ASN A 91 -6.84 -54.35 -33.75
N ASP A 92 -7.10 -55.56 -33.23
CA ASP A 92 -6.63 -56.82 -33.84
C ASP A 92 -7.45 -57.21 -35.10
N ALA A 93 -7.55 -56.27 -36.05
CA ALA A 93 -8.39 -56.40 -37.24
C ALA A 93 -7.87 -55.61 -38.47
N ALA A 94 -6.59 -55.23 -38.51
CA ALA A 94 -5.99 -54.48 -39.64
C ALA A 94 -4.61 -55.04 -40.06
N GLU A 95 -4.65 -55.97 -41.02
CA GLU A 95 -3.62 -56.30 -42.02
C GLU A 95 -2.13 -56.42 -41.61
N ALA A 96 -1.67 -57.67 -41.46
CA ALA A 96 -0.25 -58.00 -41.48
C ALA A 96 0.28 -58.17 -42.93
N ALA A 97 1.17 -57.28 -43.38
CA ALA A 97 1.95 -57.44 -44.63
C ALA A 97 3.34 -56.76 -44.53
N PRO A 98 4.46 -57.44 -44.85
CA PRO A 98 5.82 -56.88 -44.64
C PRO A 98 6.57 -56.47 -45.93
N GLN A 99 7.43 -55.44 -45.83
CA GLN A 99 8.53 -55.09 -46.74
C GLN A 99 9.35 -53.91 -46.17
N ARG A 100 10.66 -53.76 -46.38
CA ARG A 100 11.78 -54.71 -46.55
C ARG A 100 13.10 -53.95 -46.27
N GLN A 101 14.17 -54.65 -45.91
CA GLN A 101 15.48 -54.04 -45.61
C GLN A 101 16.15 -53.44 -46.85
N PHE A 102 16.98 -52.41 -46.66
CA PHE A 102 18.33 -52.33 -47.24
C PHE A 102 19.24 -51.41 -46.42
N GLY A 103 20.52 -51.73 -46.35
CA GLY A 103 21.56 -50.89 -45.76
C GLY A 103 22.92 -51.58 -45.79
N GLU A 104 23.95 -50.86 -46.23
CA GLU A 104 25.37 -51.23 -46.20
C GLU A 104 26.21 -49.93 -46.34
N GLY A 105 27.37 -49.85 -45.66
CA GLY A 105 28.33 -48.73 -45.76
C GLY A 105 29.66 -49.23 -46.36
N PRO A 106 30.84 -48.78 -45.89
CA PRO A 106 31.20 -47.57 -45.11
C PRO A 106 32.51 -46.89 -45.68
N ILE A 107 33.30 -46.21 -44.82
CA ILE A 107 34.78 -45.96 -44.90
C ILE A 107 35.33 -44.56 -45.30
N PHE A 108 35.75 -43.81 -44.25
CA PHE A 108 36.97 -42.99 -44.03
C PHE A 108 37.54 -41.90 -45.00
N ALA A 109 37.63 -40.69 -44.41
CA ALA A 109 38.84 -39.85 -44.19
C ALA A 109 39.30 -38.76 -45.22
N PRO A 110 40.04 -37.70 -44.79
CA PRO A 110 39.98 -36.37 -45.43
C PRO A 110 41.32 -35.68 -45.81
N ARG A 111 41.23 -34.66 -46.70
CA ARG A 111 42.19 -33.54 -46.97
C ARG A 111 41.62 -32.64 -48.10
N GLU A 112 41.94 -31.37 -48.33
CA GLU A 112 42.75 -30.32 -47.65
C GLU A 112 42.26 -28.91 -48.17
N LEU A 113 42.68 -27.78 -47.57
CA LEU A 113 42.26 -26.40 -47.93
C LEU A 113 43.43 -25.51 -48.39
N PRO A 114 43.19 -24.53 -49.29
CA PRO A 114 44.07 -23.36 -49.46
C PRO A 114 43.36 -21.99 -49.36
N ALA A 115 44.15 -20.92 -49.22
CA ALA A 115 43.78 -19.49 -49.26
C ALA A 115 44.85 -18.71 -50.10
N ILE A 116 44.89 -17.39 -50.31
CA ILE A 116 44.26 -16.18 -49.72
C ILE A 116 43.93 -15.19 -50.90
N THR A 117 43.71 -13.86 -50.85
CA THR A 117 43.92 -12.75 -49.88
C THR A 117 42.93 -11.59 -50.18
N THR A 118 42.84 -10.58 -49.31
CA THR A 118 42.22 -9.25 -49.59
C THR A 118 43.27 -8.20 -49.92
N GLU A 119 43.05 -7.33 -50.93
CA GLU A 119 43.57 -5.94 -50.93
C GLU A 119 42.80 -5.01 -51.91
N THR A 120 43.27 -3.76 -52.08
CA THR A 120 42.47 -2.57 -52.45
C THR A 120 42.62 -2.07 -53.89
N VAL A 121 41.68 -1.20 -54.34
CA VAL A 121 41.89 0.11 -55.02
C VAL A 121 40.51 0.78 -55.28
N VAL A 122 40.47 2.10 -55.55
CA VAL A 122 39.26 2.94 -55.71
C VAL A 122 39.29 3.68 -57.06
N GLU A 123 38.14 3.82 -57.74
CA GLU A 123 37.94 4.85 -58.78
C GLU A 123 36.45 5.24 -58.97
N GLU A 124 36.21 6.44 -59.50
CA GLU A 124 34.91 7.07 -59.87
C GLU A 124 34.84 7.17 -61.45
N PRO A 125 33.93 7.89 -62.19
CA PRO A 125 33.10 9.07 -61.83
C PRO A 125 31.71 9.28 -62.54
N GLN A 126 31.05 10.41 -62.23
CA GLN A 126 30.11 11.27 -63.01
C GLN A 126 28.65 10.86 -63.44
N GLU A 127 27.67 11.41 -62.69
CA GLU A 127 26.66 12.46 -63.06
C GLU A 127 25.65 12.42 -64.25
N ASN A 128 24.36 12.73 -63.89
CA ASN A 128 23.36 13.63 -64.53
C ASN A 128 22.57 13.27 -65.84
N THR A 129 21.42 13.90 -66.23
CA THR A 129 20.20 14.52 -65.60
C THR A 129 19.22 15.04 -66.72
N VAL A 130 17.93 15.37 -66.42
CA VAL A 130 16.85 16.16 -67.17
C VAL A 130 15.53 15.35 -67.31
N ALA A 131 14.33 15.65 -66.73
CA ALA A 131 13.36 16.80 -66.77
C ALA A 131 12.46 16.86 -68.07
N ASN A 132 11.16 17.24 -68.12
CA ASN A 132 10.19 17.84 -67.17
C ASN A 132 8.66 17.77 -67.61
N THR A 133 7.68 17.81 -66.67
CA THR A 133 6.23 18.31 -66.71
C THR A 133 5.08 17.88 -67.69
N GLU A 134 3.94 17.36 -67.12
CA GLU A 134 2.44 17.63 -67.27
C GLU A 134 1.67 17.87 -68.63
N PRO A 135 0.29 17.86 -68.77
CA PRO A 135 -0.91 17.41 -67.96
C PRO A 135 -2.11 16.64 -68.71
N ARG A 136 -3.34 16.57 -68.11
CA ARG A 136 -4.70 15.93 -68.45
C ARG A 136 -5.44 16.34 -69.79
N PRO A 137 -6.62 15.79 -70.30
CA PRO A 137 -7.86 15.25 -69.62
C PRO A 137 -8.89 14.20 -70.30
N LEU A 138 -9.92 13.72 -69.54
CA LEU A 138 -11.39 13.39 -69.84
C LEU A 138 -11.97 12.24 -70.77
N SER A 139 -13.17 11.69 -70.37
CA SER A 139 -14.26 10.91 -71.12
C SER A 139 -14.12 9.36 -71.35
N ALA A 140 -15.14 8.47 -71.61
CA ALA A 140 -16.65 8.43 -71.58
C ALA A 140 -17.26 6.96 -71.62
N GLY A 141 -18.59 6.73 -71.86
CA GLY A 141 -19.33 5.40 -71.96
C GLY A 141 -20.28 5.28 -73.21
N PRO A 142 -21.40 4.46 -73.33
CA PRO A 142 -22.14 3.56 -72.38
C PRO A 142 -22.90 2.26 -72.95
N LEU A 143 -23.78 1.60 -72.13
CA LEU A 143 -25.07 0.84 -72.42
C LEU A 143 -25.24 -0.67 -72.86
N ARG A 144 -25.92 -1.47 -71.97
CA ARG A 144 -27.13 -2.38 -72.12
C ARG A 144 -27.19 -3.82 -72.77
N GLN A 145 -27.90 -4.75 -72.05
CA GLN A 145 -28.78 -5.89 -72.49
C GLN A 145 -28.15 -7.12 -73.24
N GLU A 146 -28.64 -8.40 -73.22
CA GLU A 146 -29.73 -9.16 -72.54
C GLU A 146 -29.56 -10.71 -72.72
N GLN A 147 -30.09 -11.58 -71.82
CA GLN A 147 -30.41 -13.05 -71.99
C GLN A 147 -29.28 -14.05 -72.46
N ASP A 148 -29.43 -15.39 -72.49
CA ASP A 148 -30.01 -16.41 -71.57
C ASP A 148 -29.50 -17.83 -72.00
N THR A 149 -29.63 -18.86 -71.13
CA THR A 149 -29.32 -20.30 -71.33
C THR A 149 -27.84 -20.75 -71.42
N GLY A 150 -27.53 -21.92 -70.84
CA GLY A 150 -26.18 -22.56 -70.81
C GLY A 150 -26.10 -23.84 -71.68
N PRO A 151 -25.43 -24.95 -71.28
CA PRO A 151 -24.71 -25.20 -70.00
C PRO A 151 -23.38 -26.04 -70.09
N VAL A 152 -22.83 -26.38 -68.92
CA VAL A 152 -22.04 -27.62 -68.60
C VAL A 152 -20.52 -27.74 -68.97
N THR A 153 -19.73 -28.02 -67.90
CA THR A 153 -18.38 -28.62 -67.76
C THR A 153 -17.11 -28.01 -68.41
N ASP A 154 -16.20 -27.62 -67.50
CA ASP A 154 -14.78 -28.03 -67.38
C ASP A 154 -13.81 -27.87 -68.57
N SER A 155 -12.90 -26.89 -68.48
CA SER A 155 -11.48 -27.15 -68.14
C SER A 155 -10.63 -25.86 -68.06
N GLU A 156 -9.40 -26.00 -67.60
CA GLU A 156 -8.44 -24.95 -67.22
C GLU A 156 -8.11 -23.94 -68.34
N THR A 157 -8.13 -22.63 -68.04
CA THR A 157 -6.94 -21.75 -68.05
C THR A 157 -7.29 -20.31 -67.64
N ASP A 158 -6.49 -19.69 -66.77
CA ASP A 158 -6.49 -18.25 -66.56
C ASP A 158 -6.06 -17.50 -67.84
N PRO A 159 -6.61 -16.31 -68.08
CA PRO A 159 -5.73 -15.17 -67.90
C PRO A 159 -6.36 -14.02 -67.10
N ILE A 160 -5.80 -13.84 -65.90
CA ILE A 160 -5.44 -12.55 -65.28
C ILE A 160 -5.76 -11.32 -66.15
N LEU A 161 -6.73 -10.51 -65.73
CA LEU A 161 -6.50 -9.08 -65.56
C LEU A 161 -7.44 -8.48 -64.52
N ALA A 162 -6.91 -7.56 -63.72
CA ALA A 162 -7.56 -7.02 -62.56
C ALA A 162 -8.86 -6.27 -62.90
N ASN A 163 -9.97 -6.71 -62.30
CA ASN A 163 -10.95 -5.75 -61.82
C ASN A 163 -10.28 -5.00 -60.65
N GLU A 164 -9.89 -3.75 -60.87
CA GLU A 164 -9.56 -2.81 -59.78
C GLU A 164 -10.82 -2.59 -58.93
N LYS A 165 -11.08 -3.54 -58.03
CA LYS A 165 -12.02 -3.31 -56.93
C LYS A 165 -11.47 -2.13 -56.14
N SER A 166 -12.16 -0.99 -56.24
CA SER A 166 -12.22 -0.02 -55.17
C SER A 166 -12.76 -0.75 -53.95
N GLY A 167 -11.84 -1.34 -53.18
CA GLY A 167 -12.19 -2.16 -52.03
C GLY A 167 -13.07 -1.34 -51.11
N SER A 168 -14.33 -1.74 -50.98
CA SER A 168 -15.21 -1.16 -49.97
C SER A 168 -14.48 -1.21 -48.63
N PHE A 169 -14.64 -0.20 -47.78
CA PHE A 169 -14.07 -0.24 -46.43
C PHE A 169 -14.41 -1.57 -45.74
N TRP A 170 -15.64 -2.05 -45.96
CA TRP A 170 -16.13 -3.36 -45.54
C TRP A 170 -15.39 -4.55 -46.14
N GLN A 171 -14.95 -4.51 -47.41
CA GLN A 171 -14.13 -5.59 -47.99
C GLN A 171 -12.74 -5.68 -47.38
N TYR A 172 -12.13 -4.55 -46.99
CA TYR A 172 -10.92 -4.55 -46.18
C TYR A 172 -11.20 -5.09 -44.77
N VAL A 173 -12.28 -4.64 -44.11
CA VAL A 173 -12.67 -5.10 -42.77
C VAL A 173 -12.96 -6.62 -42.74
N THR A 174 -13.66 -7.17 -43.74
CA THR A 174 -13.89 -8.63 -43.85
C THR A 174 -12.65 -9.43 -44.24
N ALA A 175 -11.57 -8.76 -44.68
CA ALA A 175 -10.28 -9.40 -44.97
C ALA A 175 -9.28 -9.31 -43.79
N LEU A 176 -9.61 -8.56 -42.73
CA LEU A 176 -8.82 -8.53 -41.50
C LEU A 176 -8.84 -9.91 -40.85
N ARG A 177 -7.67 -10.52 -40.68
CA ARG A 177 -7.52 -11.73 -39.88
C ARG A 177 -7.58 -11.36 -38.40
N THR A 178 -7.72 -12.36 -37.54
CA THR A 178 -7.65 -12.21 -36.07
C THR A 178 -6.44 -11.39 -35.62
N LYS A 179 -5.27 -11.62 -36.24
CA LYS A 179 -4.02 -10.89 -35.98
C LYS A 179 -4.14 -9.39 -36.30
N ASP A 180 -4.80 -9.04 -37.41
CA ASP A 180 -4.97 -7.65 -37.84
C ASP A 180 -5.97 -6.92 -36.94
N LEU A 181 -7.05 -7.60 -36.52
CA LEU A 181 -7.99 -7.11 -35.51
C LEU A 181 -7.30 -6.86 -34.15
N ALA A 182 -6.39 -7.73 -33.72
CA ALA A 182 -5.62 -7.53 -32.48
C ALA A 182 -4.63 -6.35 -32.59
N ILE A 183 -3.99 -6.14 -33.74
CA ILE A 183 -3.15 -4.96 -34.01
C ILE A 183 -4.00 -3.69 -34.00
N LEU A 184 -5.20 -3.72 -34.59
CA LEU A 184 -6.15 -2.59 -34.58
C LEU A 184 -6.66 -2.29 -33.16
N ALA A 185 -7.00 -3.31 -32.37
CA ALA A 185 -7.39 -3.14 -30.97
C ALA A 185 -6.25 -2.55 -30.13
N TRP A 186 -5.02 -3.07 -30.25
CA TRP A 186 -3.86 -2.56 -29.52
C TRP A 186 -3.47 -1.13 -29.93
N THR A 187 -3.47 -0.82 -31.23
CA THR A 187 -3.20 0.54 -31.71
C THR A 187 -4.31 1.51 -31.32
N THR A 188 -5.58 1.10 -31.33
CA THR A 188 -6.70 1.90 -30.82
C THR A 188 -6.54 2.16 -29.32
N LEU A 189 -6.20 1.15 -28.51
CA LEU A 189 -5.94 1.32 -27.08
C LEU A 189 -4.73 2.25 -26.82
N ALA A 190 -3.67 2.15 -27.62
CA ALA A 190 -2.51 3.04 -27.54
C ALA A 190 -2.85 4.49 -27.94
N ILE A 191 -3.71 4.68 -28.96
CA ILE A 191 -4.23 6.00 -29.36
C ILE A 191 -5.12 6.58 -28.26
N ILE A 192 -6.00 5.78 -27.65
CA ILE A 192 -6.85 6.19 -26.51
C ILE A 192 -5.97 6.58 -25.32
N ALA A 193 -4.97 5.79 -24.95
CA ALA A 193 -4.03 6.10 -23.87
C ALA A 193 -3.23 7.39 -24.15
N ALA A 194 -2.79 7.60 -25.40
CA ALA A 194 -2.13 8.83 -25.83
C ALA A 194 -3.09 10.04 -25.82
N LEU A 195 -4.35 9.86 -26.18
CA LEU A 195 -5.36 10.93 -26.14
C LEU A 195 -5.73 11.30 -24.70
N PHE A 196 -5.92 10.34 -23.80
CA PHE A 196 -6.08 10.60 -22.36
C PHE A 196 -4.86 11.29 -21.75
N LEU A 197 -3.64 10.90 -22.16
CA LEU A 197 -2.42 11.60 -21.77
C LEU A 197 -2.41 13.06 -22.24
N ILE A 198 -2.76 13.31 -23.51
CA ILE A 198 -2.83 14.67 -24.08
C ILE A 198 -3.90 15.50 -23.37
N VAL A 199 -5.10 14.95 -23.14
CA VAL A 199 -6.19 15.61 -22.41
C VAL A 199 -5.77 15.93 -20.98
N ALA A 200 -5.14 14.99 -20.27
CA ALA A 200 -4.62 15.22 -18.91
C ALA A 200 -3.50 16.28 -18.89
N TYR A 201 -2.61 16.30 -19.88
CA TYR A 201 -1.54 17.30 -20.02
C TYR A 201 -2.09 18.70 -20.37
N MET A 202 -3.07 18.79 -21.27
CA MET A 202 -3.79 20.02 -21.57
C MET A 202 -4.62 20.52 -20.37
N GLY A 203 -5.19 19.61 -19.57
CA GLY A 203 -5.85 19.90 -18.30
C GLY A 203 -4.86 20.49 -17.29
N ALA A 204 -3.73 19.82 -17.07
CA ALA A 204 -2.66 20.27 -16.19
C ALA A 204 -2.13 21.67 -16.58
N ILE A 205 -1.90 21.91 -17.88
CA ILE A 205 -1.48 23.23 -18.39
C ILE A 205 -2.56 24.29 -18.17
N ARG A 206 -3.85 23.97 -18.37
CA ARG A 206 -4.95 24.90 -18.07
C ARG A 206 -5.06 25.24 -16.59
N SER A 207 -4.83 24.27 -15.69
CA SER A 207 -4.82 24.50 -14.24
C SER A 207 -3.67 25.37 -13.72
N LEU A 208 -2.66 25.69 -14.54
CA LEU A 208 -1.63 26.69 -14.17
C LEU A 208 -2.16 28.13 -14.13
N GLY A 209 -3.32 28.37 -14.76
CA GLY A 209 -4.09 29.61 -14.66
C GLY A 209 -3.36 30.87 -15.15
N SER A 210 -3.59 31.96 -14.42
CA SER A 210 -3.25 33.34 -14.76
C SER A 210 -1.79 33.71 -14.49
N ARG A 211 -0.87 33.01 -15.16
CA ARG A 211 0.58 33.20 -15.05
C ARG A 211 1.02 34.60 -15.46
N LYS A 212 1.51 35.39 -14.51
CA LYS A 212 2.12 36.71 -14.73
C LYS A 212 3.63 36.58 -14.70
N ARG A 213 4.32 37.13 -15.70
CA ARG A 213 5.80 37.14 -15.72
C ARG A 213 6.33 38.08 -14.65
N VAL A 214 7.32 37.64 -13.88
CA VAL A 214 7.99 38.49 -12.88
C VAL A 214 8.90 39.49 -13.60
N GLY A 215 8.86 40.76 -13.17
CA GLY A 215 9.65 41.85 -13.74
C GLY A 215 11.16 41.59 -13.67
N ALA A 216 11.90 42.01 -14.69
CA ALA A 216 13.32 41.66 -14.88
C ALA A 216 14.24 42.25 -13.79
N GLU A 217 13.79 43.33 -13.18
CA GLU A 217 14.35 44.08 -12.07
C GLU A 217 14.16 43.42 -10.69
N HIS A 218 13.19 42.51 -10.54
CA HIS A 218 12.86 41.86 -9.27
C HIS A 218 14.03 41.03 -8.71
N PRO A 219 14.35 41.06 -7.40
CA PRO A 219 15.50 40.35 -6.83
C PRO A 219 15.58 38.87 -7.21
N ALA A 220 14.46 38.13 -7.15
CA ALA A 220 14.38 36.73 -7.57
C ALA A 220 14.84 36.46 -9.02
N ASN A 221 14.66 37.39 -9.96
CA ASN A 221 15.19 37.27 -11.33
C ASN A 221 16.71 37.50 -11.40
N GLN A 222 17.28 38.22 -10.43
CA GLN A 222 18.72 38.41 -10.28
C GLN A 222 19.36 37.15 -9.67
N THR A 223 18.78 36.58 -8.60
CA THR A 223 19.20 35.29 -8.05
C THR A 223 19.13 34.19 -9.11
N LEU A 224 18.02 34.09 -9.86
CA LEU A 224 17.85 33.07 -10.88
C LEU A 224 18.94 33.12 -11.97
N ARG A 225 19.38 34.32 -12.38
CA ARG A 225 20.52 34.49 -13.29
C ARG A 225 21.83 34.00 -12.65
N ALA A 226 22.13 34.45 -11.44
CA ALA A 226 23.35 34.06 -10.72
C ALA A 226 23.43 32.53 -10.47
N ILE A 227 22.30 31.87 -10.23
CA ILE A 227 22.21 30.40 -10.14
C ILE A 227 22.48 29.76 -11.50
N CYS A 228 21.83 30.25 -12.57
CA CYS A 228 21.99 29.72 -13.93
C CYS A 228 23.40 29.90 -14.50
N GLU A 229 24.04 31.05 -14.27
CA GLU A 229 25.42 31.34 -14.68
C GLU A 229 26.41 30.40 -14.00
N ARG A 230 26.31 30.23 -12.68
CA ARG A 230 27.13 29.30 -11.89
C ARG A 230 26.83 27.82 -12.18
N ALA A 231 25.78 27.51 -12.95
CA ALA A 231 25.38 26.18 -13.37
C ALA A 231 25.57 25.91 -14.88
N ASP A 232 26.26 26.80 -15.63
CA ASP A 232 26.49 26.73 -17.09
C ASP A 232 25.20 26.62 -17.94
N ILE A 233 24.13 27.28 -17.50
CA ILE A 233 22.82 27.21 -18.16
C ILE A 233 22.72 28.33 -19.22
N ARG A 234 23.10 27.99 -20.45
CA ARG A 234 23.13 28.89 -21.63
C ARG A 234 21.84 29.67 -21.92
N HIS A 235 20.70 29.23 -21.38
CA HIS A 235 19.40 29.89 -21.52
C HIS A 235 18.70 29.95 -20.16
N VAL A 236 18.80 31.11 -19.49
CA VAL A 236 18.09 31.38 -18.24
C VAL A 236 16.57 31.30 -18.48
N PRO A 237 15.80 30.50 -17.72
CA PRO A 237 14.36 30.43 -17.84
C PRO A 237 13.72 31.74 -17.37
N TYR A 238 12.51 32.06 -17.82
CA TYR A 238 11.77 33.17 -17.21
C TYR A 238 11.03 32.71 -15.95
N LEU A 239 11.07 33.56 -14.93
CA LEU A 239 10.31 33.38 -13.70
C LEU A 239 8.87 33.90 -13.90
N SER A 240 7.89 33.07 -13.57
CA SER A 240 6.47 33.45 -13.56
C SER A 240 5.85 33.23 -12.17
N ARG A 241 4.81 34.00 -11.89
CA ARG A 241 4.02 33.98 -10.65
C ARG A 241 2.57 33.66 -11.00
N SER A 242 1.97 32.69 -10.31
CA SER A 242 0.54 32.37 -10.44
C SER A 242 -0.11 32.27 -9.05
N SER A 243 -1.35 32.76 -8.92
CA SER A 243 -2.20 32.53 -7.75
C SER A 243 -2.80 31.12 -7.72
N ASP A 244 -2.77 30.44 -8.86
CA ASP A 244 -3.65 29.31 -9.14
C ASP A 244 -2.93 27.96 -8.92
N ILE A 245 -1.59 28.00 -8.82
CA ILE A 245 -0.75 26.88 -8.39
C ILE A 245 -0.46 26.95 -6.89
N LYS A 246 -0.43 25.78 -6.23
CA LYS A 246 -0.17 25.68 -4.77
C LYS A 246 1.28 25.32 -4.42
N SER A 247 2.00 24.73 -5.37
CA SER A 247 3.40 24.32 -5.29
C SER A 247 4.21 24.99 -6.42
N PRO A 248 5.51 25.22 -6.26
CA PRO A 248 6.46 25.44 -7.36
C PRO A 248 6.34 24.39 -8.47
N ILE A 249 6.56 24.81 -9.72
CA ILE A 249 6.58 23.95 -10.92
C ILE A 249 7.60 24.45 -11.95
N CYS A 250 8.71 23.70 -12.12
CA CYS A 250 9.59 23.80 -13.28
C CYS A 250 8.95 23.16 -14.53
N LEU A 251 8.60 23.99 -15.53
CA LEU A 251 8.09 23.52 -16.82
C LEU A 251 9.23 23.20 -17.80
N PRO A 252 9.05 22.21 -18.69
CA PRO A 252 10.11 21.80 -19.60
C PRO A 252 10.62 22.93 -20.49
N ARG A 253 11.94 23.13 -20.44
CA ARG A 253 12.81 23.97 -21.29
C ARG A 253 12.84 25.50 -21.10
N LYS A 254 11.85 26.21 -20.55
CA LYS A 254 11.89 27.71 -20.52
C LYS A 254 11.27 28.45 -19.32
N GLU A 255 10.55 27.81 -18.41
CA GLU A 255 9.76 28.52 -17.39
C GLU A 255 9.84 27.84 -16.02
N ILE A 256 10.08 28.64 -14.98
CA ILE A 256 9.87 28.24 -13.58
C ILE A 256 8.68 29.06 -13.08
N CYS A 257 7.61 28.39 -12.69
CA CYS A 257 6.40 29.02 -12.18
C CYS A 257 6.33 28.82 -10.66
N LEU A 258 6.34 29.91 -9.90
CA LEU A 258 6.24 29.88 -8.45
C LEU A 258 4.84 30.37 -7.99
N PRO A 259 4.30 29.81 -6.90
CA PRO A 259 3.01 30.25 -6.35
C PRO A 259 3.13 31.68 -5.80
N ALA A 260 2.02 32.40 -5.77
CA ALA A 260 2.00 33.81 -5.33
C ALA A 260 2.63 34.03 -3.94
N TRP A 261 2.33 33.15 -2.98
CA TRP A 261 2.86 33.22 -1.61
C TRP A 261 4.39 33.06 -1.55
N ALA A 262 5.04 32.38 -2.51
CA ALA A 262 6.50 32.20 -2.49
C ALA A 262 7.28 33.51 -2.72
N PHE A 263 6.61 34.58 -3.16
CA PHE A 263 7.20 35.91 -3.30
C PHE A 263 6.84 36.85 -2.14
N ASP A 264 5.77 36.54 -1.39
CA ASP A 264 5.19 37.42 -0.37
C ASP A 264 5.54 36.93 1.05
N ASP A 265 5.57 35.61 1.27
CA ASP A 265 5.70 34.97 2.59
C ASP A 265 7.10 34.40 2.87
N LEU A 266 7.91 34.10 1.83
CA LEU A 266 9.25 33.49 2.00
C LEU A 266 10.33 34.56 2.29
N PRO A 267 11.17 34.36 3.33
CA PRO A 267 12.42 35.10 3.45
C PRO A 267 13.31 34.91 2.21
N GLN A 268 14.08 35.95 1.84
CA GLN A 268 14.89 35.93 0.61
C GLN A 268 15.82 34.70 0.51
N GLN A 269 16.42 34.26 1.63
CA GLN A 269 17.28 33.06 1.66
C GLN A 269 16.51 31.75 1.40
N GLU A 270 15.26 31.64 1.83
CA GLU A 270 14.40 30.49 1.53
C GLU A 270 13.94 30.53 0.06
N LEU A 271 13.60 31.71 -0.46
CA LEU A 271 13.25 31.90 -1.87
C LEU A 271 14.45 31.60 -2.80
N ASP A 272 15.66 32.03 -2.45
CA ASP A 272 16.88 31.71 -3.18
C ASP A 272 17.19 30.20 -3.14
N SER A 273 16.95 29.55 -2.00
CA SER A 273 17.07 28.09 -1.84
C SER A 273 16.05 27.33 -2.70
N LEU A 274 14.81 27.83 -2.76
CA LEU A 274 13.73 27.25 -3.56
C LEU A 274 13.99 27.41 -5.07
N LEU A 275 14.50 28.56 -5.50
CA LEU A 275 14.95 28.77 -6.88
C LEU A 275 16.11 27.84 -7.25
N ALA A 276 17.04 27.56 -6.33
CA ALA A 276 18.11 26.59 -6.57
C ALA A 276 17.57 25.16 -6.72
N HIS A 277 16.55 24.77 -5.95
CA HIS A 277 15.87 23.47 -6.08
C HIS A 277 15.17 23.32 -7.44
N GLU A 278 14.38 24.30 -7.88
CA GLU A 278 13.72 24.27 -9.19
C GLU A 278 14.73 24.24 -10.36
N VAL A 279 15.84 24.98 -10.26
CA VAL A 279 16.91 24.93 -11.26
C VAL A 279 17.61 23.56 -11.27
N ALA A 280 17.76 22.88 -10.14
CA ALA A 280 18.32 21.53 -10.09
C ALA A 280 17.51 20.54 -10.96
N HIS A 281 16.18 20.56 -10.85
CA HIS A 281 15.29 19.75 -11.69
C HIS A 281 15.40 20.09 -13.17
N MET A 282 15.59 21.38 -13.52
CA MET A 282 15.82 21.79 -14.91
C MET A 282 17.17 21.29 -15.45
N VAL A 283 18.25 21.38 -14.66
CA VAL A 283 19.60 20.90 -15.01
C VAL A 283 19.62 19.38 -15.20
N ARG A 284 19.03 18.65 -14.26
CA ARG A 284 18.88 17.18 -14.29
C ARG A 284 17.87 16.71 -15.36
N ARG A 285 17.02 17.61 -15.85
CA ARG A 285 15.90 17.35 -16.78
C ARG A 285 14.83 16.41 -16.18
N ASP A 286 14.66 16.44 -14.86
CA ASP A 286 13.73 15.57 -14.14
C ASP A 286 12.28 15.68 -14.68
N PRO A 287 11.73 16.86 -15.03
CA PRO A 287 10.38 16.95 -15.64
C PRO A 287 10.22 16.16 -16.94
N LEU A 288 11.29 16.04 -17.75
CA LEU A 288 11.27 15.23 -18.98
C LEU A 288 11.33 13.73 -18.66
N MET A 289 12.16 13.33 -17.69
CA MET A 289 12.24 11.95 -17.20
C MET A 289 10.91 11.50 -16.60
N LEU A 290 10.32 12.31 -15.72
CA LEU A 290 9.05 12.02 -15.06
C LEU A 290 7.90 11.97 -16.07
N MET A 291 7.91 12.80 -17.11
CA MET A 291 6.95 12.69 -18.22
C MET A 291 7.10 11.35 -18.96
N VAL A 292 8.32 10.90 -19.28
CA VAL A 292 8.54 9.58 -19.92
C VAL A 292 8.10 8.44 -19.00
N LEU A 293 8.44 8.46 -17.71
CA LEU A 293 7.97 7.45 -16.75
C LEU A 293 6.44 7.46 -16.62
N GLN A 294 5.80 8.63 -16.67
CA GLN A 294 4.35 8.77 -16.61
C GLN A 294 3.63 8.30 -17.88
N ILE A 295 4.32 8.27 -19.03
CA ILE A 295 3.89 7.60 -20.26
C ILE A 295 4.03 6.08 -20.10
N LEU A 296 5.20 5.60 -19.68
CA LEU A 296 5.48 4.18 -19.50
C LEU A 296 4.51 3.51 -18.51
N SER A 297 4.27 4.10 -17.33
CA SER A 297 3.28 3.57 -16.36
C SER A 297 1.82 3.63 -16.83
N ARG A 298 1.52 4.23 -18.00
CA ARG A 298 0.17 4.23 -18.61
C ARG A 298 0.07 3.26 -19.79
N LEU A 299 1.10 3.18 -20.62
CA LEU A 299 1.19 2.17 -21.69
C LEU A 299 1.32 0.75 -21.13
N PHE A 300 2.06 0.61 -20.03
CA PHE A 300 2.30 -0.66 -19.33
C PHE A 300 1.58 -0.68 -17.97
N PHE A 301 0.30 -0.27 -17.93
CA PHE A 301 -0.49 -0.21 -16.70
C PHE A 301 -0.61 -1.57 -15.99
N PHE A 302 -0.54 -2.66 -16.74
CA PHE A 302 -0.55 -4.06 -16.29
C PHE A 302 0.78 -4.55 -15.68
N GLN A 303 1.84 -3.73 -15.71
CA GLN A 303 3.15 -4.06 -15.11
C GLN A 303 3.37 -3.15 -13.87
N PRO A 304 2.94 -3.58 -12.67
CA PRO A 304 2.95 -2.73 -11.46
C PRO A 304 4.36 -2.27 -11.06
N LEU A 305 5.41 -2.99 -11.47
CA LEU A 305 6.80 -2.58 -11.21
C LEU A 305 7.17 -1.27 -11.91
N PHE A 306 6.50 -0.86 -13.00
CA PHE A 306 6.67 0.49 -13.56
C PHE A 306 6.03 1.58 -12.67
N MET A 307 4.96 1.28 -11.92
CA MET A 307 4.38 2.23 -10.96
C MET A 307 5.31 2.44 -9.78
N LEU A 308 5.93 1.36 -9.30
CA LEU A 308 6.97 1.38 -8.26
C LEU A 308 8.23 2.14 -8.73
N ALA A 309 8.73 1.83 -9.93
CA ALA A 309 9.88 2.52 -10.52
C ALA A 309 9.63 4.03 -10.71
N ARG A 310 8.43 4.41 -11.19
CA ARG A 310 8.02 5.82 -11.29
C ARG A 310 8.04 6.50 -9.93
N LYS A 311 7.45 5.90 -8.89
CA LYS A 311 7.48 6.46 -7.52
C LYS A 311 8.91 6.63 -7.01
N ARG A 312 9.74 5.59 -7.13
CA ARG A 312 11.12 5.60 -6.60
C ARG A 312 12.03 6.59 -7.33
N LEU A 313 11.90 6.70 -8.66
CA LEU A 313 12.63 7.70 -9.45
C LEU A 313 12.16 9.14 -9.18
N THR A 314 10.91 9.37 -8.78
CA THR A 314 10.47 10.65 -8.23
C THR A 314 11.15 10.93 -6.89
N ASP A 315 11.08 10.02 -5.92
CA ASP A 315 11.70 10.18 -4.59
C ASP A 315 13.20 10.49 -4.69
N LEU A 316 13.92 9.85 -5.63
CA LEU A 316 15.34 10.04 -5.88
C LEU A 316 15.65 11.37 -6.57
N ALA A 317 14.77 11.87 -7.45
CA ALA A 317 14.92 13.19 -8.08
C ALA A 317 14.79 14.31 -7.04
N GLU A 318 13.79 14.26 -6.16
CA GLU A 318 13.57 15.23 -5.07
C GLU A 318 14.81 15.32 -4.16
N LEU A 319 15.29 14.17 -3.64
CA LEU A 319 16.49 14.10 -2.78
C LEU A 319 17.76 14.61 -3.48
N SER A 320 17.87 14.40 -4.80
CA SER A 320 19.01 14.87 -5.59
C SER A 320 18.95 16.37 -5.89
N ALA A 321 17.74 16.94 -5.99
CA ALA A 321 17.53 18.38 -6.18
C ALA A 321 17.77 19.15 -4.87
N ASP A 322 17.35 18.60 -3.74
CA ASP A 322 17.67 19.10 -2.39
C ASP A 322 19.18 19.18 -2.17
N GLU A 323 19.92 18.09 -2.45
CA GLU A 323 21.39 18.09 -2.37
C GLU A 323 22.00 19.12 -3.33
N TRP A 324 21.55 19.17 -4.59
CA TRP A 324 22.13 20.08 -5.57
C TRP A 324 22.00 21.55 -5.15
N ALA A 325 20.87 21.93 -4.54
CA ALA A 325 20.67 23.25 -3.95
C ALA A 325 21.60 23.48 -2.73
N ALA A 326 21.58 22.54 -1.76
CA ALA A 326 22.32 22.62 -0.51
C ALA A 326 23.85 22.49 -0.63
N THR A 327 24.37 22.00 -1.77
CA THR A 327 25.81 21.83 -2.02
C THR A 327 26.43 22.89 -2.91
N ARG A 328 25.61 23.67 -3.65
CA ARG A 328 26.11 24.67 -4.61
C ARG A 328 25.64 26.09 -4.33
N PHE A 329 24.46 26.29 -3.76
CA PHE A 329 23.77 27.59 -3.79
C PHE A 329 23.29 28.07 -2.43
N ALA A 330 22.67 27.18 -1.66
CA ALA A 330 22.17 27.44 -0.32
C ALA A 330 22.97 26.63 0.72
N ASN A 331 22.72 26.86 2.00
CA ASN A 331 23.05 25.90 3.05
C ASN A 331 21.89 24.88 3.18
N ALA A 332 22.16 23.71 3.78
CA ALA A 332 21.12 22.68 3.94
C ALA A 332 19.93 23.16 4.80
N HIS A 333 20.17 24.06 5.76
CA HIS A 333 19.15 24.58 6.67
C HIS A 333 18.12 25.50 5.96
N SER A 334 18.53 26.40 5.06
CA SER A 334 17.61 27.25 4.30
C SER A 334 16.85 26.46 3.22
N VAL A 335 17.41 25.37 2.69
CA VAL A 335 16.66 24.40 1.88
C VAL A 335 15.61 23.70 2.74
N ALA A 336 15.96 23.20 3.92
CA ALA A 336 15.02 22.54 4.82
C ALA A 336 13.89 23.49 5.30
N ALA A 337 14.21 24.74 5.62
CA ALA A 337 13.25 25.78 5.96
C ALA A 337 12.30 26.07 4.79
N ALA A 338 12.85 26.31 3.58
CA ALA A 338 12.03 26.53 2.39
C ALA A 338 11.07 25.36 2.11
N LEU A 339 11.53 24.11 2.25
CA LEU A 339 10.69 22.91 2.10
C LEU A 339 9.60 22.81 3.17
N TYR A 340 9.92 23.17 4.42
CA TYR A 340 8.93 23.23 5.50
C TYR A 340 7.87 24.29 5.23
N THR A 341 8.27 25.51 4.85
CA THR A 341 7.36 26.61 4.50
C THR A 341 6.51 26.30 3.27
N CYS A 342 7.07 25.61 2.26
CA CYS A 342 6.30 25.06 1.15
C CYS A 342 5.23 24.07 1.63
N ALA A 343 5.60 23.13 2.49
CA ALA A 343 4.71 22.07 2.94
C ALA A 343 3.56 22.57 3.83
N THR A 344 3.81 23.55 4.71
CA THR A 344 2.75 24.17 5.53
C THR A 344 1.76 24.92 4.65
N LYS A 345 2.23 25.77 3.73
CA LYS A 345 1.38 26.52 2.77
C LYS A 345 0.56 25.60 1.85
N ILE A 346 1.11 24.43 1.48
CA ILE A 346 0.37 23.40 0.73
C ILE A 346 -0.69 22.69 1.61
N HIS A 347 -0.46 22.52 2.91
CA HIS A 347 -1.44 21.92 3.83
C HIS A 347 -2.58 22.88 4.20
N GLU A 348 -2.27 24.14 4.51
CA GLU A 348 -3.26 25.19 4.85
C GLU A 348 -4.34 25.34 3.77
N ASN A 349 -3.99 25.06 2.51
CA ASN A 349 -4.81 25.31 1.34
C ASN A 349 -5.50 24.03 0.79
N ARG A 350 -5.62 22.96 1.59
CA ARG A 350 -6.36 21.73 1.24
C ARG A 350 -7.86 21.84 1.60
N GLN A 351 -8.64 22.47 0.72
CA GLN A 351 -10.06 22.10 0.61
C GLN A 351 -10.20 20.69 0.02
N ILE A 352 -11.22 19.95 0.48
CA ILE A 352 -11.45 18.54 0.13
C ILE A 352 -11.88 18.43 -1.34
N GLN A 353 -11.23 17.54 -2.09
CA GLN A 353 -11.75 17.01 -3.35
C GLN A 353 -11.90 15.50 -3.23
N TRP A 354 -13.03 15.00 -3.76
CA TRP A 354 -13.39 13.58 -3.74
C TRP A 354 -12.70 12.84 -4.90
N GLY A 355 -12.33 11.57 -4.68
CA GLY A 355 -11.80 10.68 -5.72
C GLY A 355 -10.32 10.29 -5.56
N LEU A 356 -10.09 9.07 -5.07
CA LEU A 356 -8.91 8.21 -5.27
C LEU A 356 -7.49 8.87 -5.28
N ALA A 357 -7.22 9.79 -4.35
CA ALA A 357 -5.88 10.37 -4.15
C ALA A 357 -5.10 9.66 -3.03
N MET A 358 -4.46 8.53 -3.34
CA MET A 358 -3.64 7.73 -2.40
C MET A 358 -2.64 8.58 -1.60
N ALA A 359 -2.46 8.25 -0.32
CA ALA A 359 -1.83 9.09 0.70
C ALA A 359 -0.40 9.60 0.36
N GLY A 360 -0.31 10.85 -0.07
CA GLY A 360 0.95 11.51 -0.44
C GLY A 360 1.77 12.05 0.73
N ASN A 361 2.95 11.45 0.94
CA ASN A 361 4.19 12.11 1.38
C ASN A 361 4.26 12.87 2.73
N LYS A 362 3.60 12.38 3.80
CA LYS A 362 4.07 12.74 5.18
C LYS A 362 5.48 12.21 5.46
N SER A 363 5.80 10.98 5.04
CA SER A 363 7.10 10.33 5.28
C SER A 363 8.23 10.91 4.43
N MET A 364 8.01 11.20 3.15
CA MET A 364 9.05 11.73 2.25
C MET A 364 9.46 13.16 2.59
N LEU A 365 8.54 14.04 2.98
CA LEU A 365 8.90 15.37 3.48
C LEU A 365 9.78 15.29 4.73
N ARG A 366 9.36 14.48 5.71
CA ARG A 366 10.12 14.22 6.93
C ARG A 366 11.55 13.74 6.59
N LYS A 367 11.68 12.75 5.70
CA LYS A 367 12.97 12.22 5.24
C LYS A 367 13.88 13.26 4.57
N ARG A 368 13.32 14.19 3.78
CA ARG A 368 14.08 15.30 3.16
C ARG A 368 14.60 16.28 4.21
N VAL A 369 13.75 16.69 5.15
CA VAL A 369 14.10 17.62 6.23
C VAL A 369 15.11 17.00 7.20
N GLU A 370 14.90 15.76 7.64
CA GLU A 370 15.86 15.04 8.51
C GLU A 370 17.24 14.89 7.86
N ARG A 371 17.30 14.59 6.54
CA ARG A 371 18.55 14.49 5.78
C ARG A 371 19.30 15.82 5.63
N LEU A 372 18.59 16.95 5.68
CA LEU A 372 19.16 18.31 5.54
C LEU A 372 19.51 18.99 6.88
N ILE A 373 19.02 18.47 8.00
CA ILE A 373 19.24 19.02 9.36
C ILE A 373 20.10 18.10 10.23
N GLY A 374 20.02 16.78 10.05
CA GLY A 374 20.74 15.81 10.88
C GLY A 374 22.27 15.80 10.67
N SER A 375 22.96 15.00 11.50
CA SER A 375 24.40 14.70 11.38
C SER A 375 24.81 14.14 10.01
N ASP A 376 23.82 13.65 9.26
CA ASP A 376 23.90 13.08 7.91
C ASP A 376 24.01 14.16 6.80
N SER A 377 24.06 15.46 7.14
CA SER A 377 24.12 16.63 6.25
C SER A 377 25.33 16.72 5.30
N ALA A 378 26.27 15.75 5.35
CA ALA A 378 27.35 15.67 4.39
C ALA A 378 26.82 15.37 2.97
N PRO A 379 27.45 15.88 1.90
CA PRO A 379 27.05 15.52 0.52
C PRO A 379 27.19 14.01 0.30
N PHE A 380 26.32 13.44 -0.54
CA PHE A 380 26.41 12.04 -0.94
C PHE A 380 27.77 11.80 -1.60
N LYS A 381 28.52 10.82 -1.07
CA LYS A 381 29.82 10.43 -1.64
C LYS A 381 29.58 9.95 -3.07
N LYS A 382 29.98 10.76 -4.05
CA LYS A 382 29.85 10.45 -5.49
C LYS A 382 30.33 9.03 -5.76
N THR A 383 29.44 8.20 -6.30
CA THR A 383 29.74 6.78 -6.47
C THR A 383 30.93 6.58 -7.40
N SER A 384 31.87 5.73 -6.99
CA SER A 384 33.08 5.42 -7.76
C SER A 384 32.73 4.87 -9.14
N LEU A 385 33.58 5.15 -10.13
CA LEU A 385 33.38 4.66 -11.49
C LEU A 385 33.25 3.13 -11.50
N GLY A 386 34.06 2.44 -10.70
CA GLY A 386 34.03 0.98 -10.53
C GLY A 386 32.67 0.42 -10.08
N ALA A 387 31.99 1.09 -9.15
CA ALA A 387 30.65 0.66 -8.70
C ALA A 387 29.57 0.93 -9.77
N LYS A 388 29.69 2.04 -10.52
CA LYS A 388 28.79 2.32 -11.67
C LYS A 388 29.00 1.32 -12.80
N THR A 389 30.24 0.97 -13.12
CA THR A 389 30.54 -0.09 -14.09
C THR A 389 30.06 -1.46 -13.59
N ALA A 390 30.23 -1.79 -12.30
CA ALA A 390 29.75 -3.05 -11.76
C ALA A 390 28.23 -3.21 -11.90
N VAL A 391 27.43 -2.22 -11.46
CA VAL A 391 25.97 -2.24 -11.63
C VAL A 391 25.56 -2.29 -13.11
N THR A 392 26.25 -1.54 -13.98
CA THR A 392 25.97 -1.54 -15.42
C THR A 392 26.27 -2.90 -16.05
N THR A 393 27.42 -3.50 -15.74
CA THR A 393 27.83 -4.82 -16.25
C THR A 393 26.94 -5.92 -15.69
N SER A 394 26.52 -5.88 -14.42
CA SER A 394 25.59 -6.85 -13.85
C SER A 394 24.20 -6.77 -14.49
N LEU A 395 23.64 -5.58 -14.67
CA LEU A 395 22.34 -5.43 -15.36
C LEU A 395 22.42 -5.80 -16.85
N LEU A 396 23.54 -5.52 -17.52
CA LEU A 396 23.78 -5.96 -18.89
C LEU A 396 23.95 -7.49 -18.97
N ALA A 397 24.65 -8.11 -18.03
CA ALA A 397 24.82 -9.56 -17.96
C ALA A 397 23.50 -10.28 -17.67
N ILE A 398 22.62 -9.71 -16.83
CA ILE A 398 21.24 -10.19 -16.69
C ILE A 398 20.50 -10.02 -18.02
N THR A 399 20.52 -8.83 -18.63
CA THR A 399 19.80 -8.53 -19.89
C THR A 399 20.21 -9.47 -21.04
N LEU A 400 21.50 -9.82 -21.15
CA LEU A 400 22.02 -10.74 -22.16
C LEU A 400 21.93 -12.23 -21.76
N GLY A 401 21.82 -12.51 -20.45
CA GLY A 401 21.71 -13.86 -19.88
C GLY A 401 20.27 -14.35 -19.72
N LEU A 402 19.27 -13.51 -19.98
CA LEU A 402 17.87 -13.92 -20.12
C LEU A 402 17.76 -14.88 -21.33
N PRO A 403 17.45 -16.17 -21.13
CA PRO A 403 17.40 -17.12 -22.23
C PRO A 403 16.21 -16.79 -23.15
N SER A 404 16.41 -17.00 -24.45
CA SER A 404 15.29 -16.97 -25.40
C SER A 404 14.32 -18.11 -25.08
N ILE A 405 13.23 -17.79 -24.38
CA ILE A 405 12.11 -18.71 -24.17
C ILE A 405 11.54 -19.06 -25.54
N GLN A 406 11.64 -20.33 -25.91
CA GLN A 406 10.96 -20.92 -27.06
C GLN A 406 10.00 -21.97 -26.53
N PHE A 407 8.70 -21.77 -26.79
CA PHE A 407 7.68 -22.77 -26.50
C PHE A 407 7.69 -23.79 -27.64
N ALA A 408 8.06 -25.04 -27.35
CA ALA A 408 7.94 -26.14 -28.31
C ALA A 408 6.49 -26.58 -28.47
N ASP A 409 6.20 -27.34 -29.54
CA ASP A 409 4.86 -27.75 -30.00
C ASP A 409 4.05 -28.68 -29.05
N ALA A 410 4.43 -28.78 -27.78
CA ALA A 410 3.68 -29.50 -26.75
C ALA A 410 2.33 -28.83 -26.38
N LEU A 411 2.08 -27.61 -26.86
CA LEU A 411 0.85 -26.84 -26.62
C LEU A 411 -0.40 -27.35 -27.39
N TYR A 412 -0.25 -28.38 -28.23
CA TYR A 412 -1.37 -28.98 -29.00
C TYR A 412 -2.09 -30.14 -28.29
N ALA A 413 -1.70 -30.50 -27.06
CA ALA A 413 -2.44 -31.46 -26.24
C ALA A 413 -3.60 -30.76 -25.50
N GLU A 414 -4.83 -31.28 -25.64
CA GLU A 414 -6.04 -30.65 -25.08
C GLU A 414 -6.02 -30.61 -23.53
N MET A 415 -5.90 -29.42 -22.94
CA MET A 415 -6.12 -29.22 -21.50
C MET A 415 -7.60 -28.92 -21.21
N PRO A 416 -8.22 -29.59 -20.22
CA PRO A 416 -9.55 -29.23 -19.71
C PRO A 416 -9.59 -27.80 -19.14
N LEU A 417 -10.72 -27.11 -19.32
CA LEU A 417 -10.85 -25.66 -19.11
C LEU A 417 -10.87 -25.18 -17.64
N GLU A 418 -10.78 -26.08 -16.65
CA GLU A 418 -11.11 -25.76 -15.25
C GLU A 418 -10.01 -24.97 -14.50
N THR A 419 -8.73 -25.15 -14.86
CA THR A 419 -7.60 -24.62 -14.08
C THR A 419 -7.31 -23.13 -14.29
N MET A 420 -7.89 -22.48 -15.30
CA MET A 420 -7.58 -21.07 -15.63
C MET A 420 -8.58 -20.04 -15.05
N ALA A 421 -9.60 -20.48 -14.31
CA ALA A 421 -10.70 -19.64 -13.84
C ALA A 421 -10.51 -19.03 -12.42
N LEU A 422 -9.36 -19.25 -11.77
CA LEU A 422 -9.13 -18.93 -10.34
C LEU A 422 -8.26 -17.67 -10.08
N GLY A 423 -7.85 -16.95 -11.13
CA GLY A 423 -6.81 -15.91 -11.08
C GLY A 423 -7.28 -14.46 -11.26
N ALA A 424 -8.46 -14.07 -10.75
CA ALA A 424 -8.95 -12.70 -10.79
C ALA A 424 -9.64 -12.32 -9.47
N ALA A 425 -9.39 -11.08 -9.00
CA ALA A 425 -9.83 -10.55 -7.71
C ALA A 425 -9.40 -11.39 -6.49
N HIS A 426 -8.13 -11.23 -6.08
CA HIS A 426 -7.80 -11.46 -4.67
C HIS A 426 -8.52 -10.37 -3.83
N PRO A 427 -9.12 -10.72 -2.68
CA PRO A 427 -9.39 -9.77 -1.61
C PRO A 427 -8.09 -9.10 -1.12
N HIS A 428 -8.15 -8.29 -0.06
CA HIS A 428 -6.94 -8.02 0.72
C HIS A 428 -6.52 -9.33 1.40
N GLU A 429 -5.63 -10.06 0.72
CA GLU A 429 -5.05 -11.31 1.20
C GLU A 429 -4.37 -11.04 2.55
N PRO A 430 -4.62 -11.85 3.60
CA PRO A 430 -3.98 -11.64 4.90
C PRO A 430 -2.46 -11.64 4.73
N PRO A 431 -1.71 -10.76 5.42
CA PRO A 431 -0.27 -10.63 5.25
C PRO A 431 0.41 -12.00 5.26
N THR A 432 1.18 -12.31 4.22
CA THR A 432 1.71 -13.67 4.07
C THR A 432 2.58 -14.06 5.27
N GLU A 433 2.74 -15.36 5.55
CA GLU A 433 3.59 -15.86 6.65
C GLU A 433 5.00 -15.22 6.63
N ALA A 434 5.54 -14.98 5.43
CA ALA A 434 6.81 -14.28 5.20
C ALA A 434 6.76 -12.74 5.43
N GLU A 435 5.59 -12.10 5.33
CA GLU A 435 5.39 -10.69 5.65
C GLU A 435 5.20 -10.47 7.15
N VAL A 436 4.44 -11.34 7.84
CA VAL A 436 4.38 -11.39 9.30
C VAL A 436 5.77 -11.62 9.87
N GLU A 437 6.50 -12.61 9.35
CA GLU A 437 7.89 -12.86 9.75
C GLU A 437 8.80 -11.65 9.46
N ALA A 438 8.61 -10.95 8.34
CA ALA A 438 9.37 -9.75 7.99
C ALA A 438 8.97 -8.50 8.80
N GLU A 439 7.80 -8.46 9.44
CA GLU A 439 7.37 -7.41 10.39
C GLU A 439 7.87 -7.74 11.80
N MET A 440 7.73 -8.98 12.26
CA MET A 440 8.32 -9.51 13.49
C MET A 440 9.83 -9.26 13.53
N ARG A 441 10.55 -9.61 12.45
CA ARG A 441 12.00 -9.35 12.32
C ARG A 441 12.36 -7.85 12.34
N ARG A 442 11.41 -6.92 12.09
CA ARG A 442 11.61 -5.47 12.29
C ARG A 442 11.35 -5.06 13.73
N ALA A 443 10.31 -5.58 14.37
CA ALA A 443 10.02 -5.32 15.78
C ALA A 443 11.21 -5.72 16.68
N ILE A 444 11.72 -6.95 16.50
CA ILE A 444 12.93 -7.44 17.18
C ILE A 444 14.14 -6.54 16.89
N ALA A 445 14.31 -6.09 15.64
CA ALA A 445 15.41 -5.19 15.27
C ALA A 445 15.27 -3.75 15.84
N GLN A 446 14.05 -3.30 16.14
CA GLN A 446 13.81 -2.03 16.83
C GLN A 446 14.04 -2.16 18.33
N ALA A 447 13.54 -3.22 18.98
CA ALA A 447 13.81 -3.51 20.39
C ALA A 447 15.32 -3.58 20.67
N ARG A 448 16.06 -4.34 19.84
CA ARG A 448 17.54 -4.38 19.87
C ARG A 448 18.20 -3.00 19.81
N ALA A 449 17.69 -2.11 18.97
CA ALA A 449 18.23 -0.75 18.82
C ALA A 449 17.92 0.13 20.04
N GLU A 450 16.77 -0.04 20.68
CA GLU A 450 16.37 0.71 21.87
C GLU A 450 17.15 0.23 23.11
N VAL A 451 17.32 -1.08 23.31
CA VAL A 451 18.19 -1.65 24.37
C VAL A 451 19.64 -1.20 24.21
N GLN A 452 20.19 -1.20 22.98
CA GLN A 452 21.54 -0.68 22.72
C GLN A 452 21.71 0.82 23.02
N VAL A 453 20.65 1.63 22.86
CA VAL A 453 20.67 3.04 23.27
C VAL A 453 20.68 3.15 24.80
N GLN A 454 19.85 2.39 25.51
CA GLN A 454 19.77 2.46 26.97
C GLN A 454 21.03 1.96 27.68
N ALA A 455 21.60 0.82 27.26
CA ALA A 455 22.88 0.34 27.79
C ALA A 455 24.01 1.37 27.59
N ARG A 456 23.98 2.08 26.46
CA ARG A 456 24.94 3.16 26.16
C ARG A 456 24.71 4.43 26.98
N GLU A 457 23.46 4.78 27.28
CA GLU A 457 23.16 5.88 28.20
C GLU A 457 23.59 5.55 29.65
N MET A 458 23.38 4.32 30.11
CA MET A 458 23.86 3.85 31.43
C MET A 458 25.38 3.89 31.53
N ALA A 459 26.11 3.41 30.52
CA ALA A 459 27.57 3.50 30.48
C ALA A 459 28.08 4.96 30.50
N LEU A 460 27.40 5.87 29.78
CA LEU A 460 27.73 7.30 29.75
C LEU A 460 27.39 8.01 31.07
N GLU A 461 26.35 7.56 31.78
CA GLU A 461 25.98 8.10 33.10
C GLU A 461 26.96 7.64 34.19
N ALA A 462 27.40 6.37 34.16
CA ALA A 462 28.48 5.86 35.00
C ALA A 462 29.81 6.61 34.75
N GLN A 463 30.17 6.84 33.48
CA GLN A 463 31.35 7.63 33.13
C GLN A 463 31.30 9.06 33.69
N ARG A 464 30.14 9.72 33.60
CA ARG A 464 29.93 11.06 34.19
C ARG A 464 30.00 11.08 35.71
N MET A 465 29.53 10.02 36.38
CA MET A 465 29.72 9.90 37.83
C MET A 465 31.20 9.80 38.18
N MET A 466 31.98 9.04 37.41
CA MET A 466 33.43 8.92 37.59
C MET A 466 34.17 10.26 37.34
N GLU A 467 33.78 11.04 36.33
CA GLU A 467 34.27 12.41 36.11
C GLU A 467 33.85 13.42 37.20
N SER A 468 32.88 13.06 38.06
CA SER A 468 32.34 13.95 39.11
C SER A 468 32.90 13.68 40.52
N MET A 469 33.70 12.63 40.71
CA MET A 469 34.34 12.35 42.00
C MET A 469 35.57 13.25 42.19
N PRO A 470 35.62 14.09 43.25
CA PRO A 470 36.76 14.95 43.50
C PRO A 470 37.91 14.14 44.10
N THR A 471 38.84 13.70 43.26
CA THR A 471 40.19 13.28 43.70
C THR A 471 41.02 14.55 43.91
N PRO A 472 41.35 14.95 45.15
CA PRO A 472 42.12 16.16 45.39
C PRO A 472 43.53 15.97 44.80
N THR A 473 43.90 16.82 43.86
CA THR A 473 45.19 16.69 43.17
C THR A 473 46.35 17.02 44.11
N GLU A 474 47.52 16.46 43.82
CA GLU A 474 48.76 16.75 44.56
C GLU A 474 49.08 18.26 44.59
N GLU A 475 48.62 18.99 43.56
CA GLU A 475 48.77 20.44 43.42
C GLU A 475 47.77 21.25 44.28
N GLU A 476 46.53 20.76 44.45
CA GLU A 476 45.50 21.33 45.35
C GLU A 476 45.80 21.06 46.83
N ILE A 477 46.23 19.85 47.19
CA ILE A 477 46.70 19.54 48.56
C ILE A 477 47.87 20.47 48.91
N ALA A 478 48.78 20.69 47.97
CA ALA A 478 49.87 21.65 48.13
C ALA A 478 49.39 23.12 48.16
N GLU A 479 48.29 23.47 47.49
CA GLU A 479 47.66 24.81 47.53
C GLU A 479 47.03 25.09 48.91
N GLU A 480 46.33 24.11 49.48
CA GLU A 480 45.74 24.23 50.81
C GLU A 480 46.83 24.32 51.90
N ILE A 481 47.92 23.56 51.77
CA ILE A 481 49.13 23.69 52.60
C ILE A 481 49.79 25.07 52.44
N ARG A 482 49.90 25.60 51.21
CA ARG A 482 50.43 26.96 50.95
C ARG A 482 49.58 28.03 51.64
N ASN A 483 48.26 27.92 51.55
CA ASN A 483 47.32 28.89 52.12
C ASN A 483 47.28 28.83 53.66
N ALA A 484 47.33 27.63 54.26
CA ALA A 484 47.42 27.46 55.70
C ALA A 484 48.74 28.01 56.28
N LEU A 485 49.86 27.80 55.58
CA LEU A 485 51.16 28.39 55.95
C LEU A 485 51.14 29.92 55.85
N ALA A 486 50.59 30.48 54.77
CA ALA A 486 50.49 31.93 54.59
C ALA A 486 49.65 32.60 55.69
N ALA A 487 48.56 31.97 56.13
CA ALA A 487 47.75 32.46 57.25
C ALA A 487 48.55 32.49 58.57
N ALA A 488 49.27 31.40 58.90
CA ALA A 488 50.08 31.30 60.12
C ALA A 488 51.29 32.27 60.10
N GLU A 489 51.92 32.48 58.94
CA GLU A 489 53.00 33.47 58.80
C GLU A 489 52.49 34.91 58.92
N MET A 490 51.28 35.20 58.45
CA MET A 490 50.65 36.52 58.64
C MET A 490 50.28 36.78 60.11
N GLU A 491 49.85 35.75 60.85
CA GLU A 491 49.60 35.85 62.29
C GLU A 491 50.90 36.08 63.08
N LEU A 492 51.99 35.39 62.70
CA LEU A 492 53.34 35.63 63.25
C LEU A 492 53.83 37.06 62.98
N ALA A 493 53.51 37.64 61.82
CA ALA A 493 53.86 39.02 61.47
C ALA A 493 53.08 40.08 62.27
N GLY A 494 51.94 39.73 62.90
CA GLY A 494 51.18 40.61 63.77
C GLY A 494 51.80 40.88 65.14
N LEU A 495 52.81 40.09 65.55
CA LEU A 495 53.46 40.20 66.86
C LEU A 495 54.56 41.27 66.88
N GLY A 496 54.18 42.46 67.33
CA GLY A 496 55.07 43.62 67.50
C GLY A 496 56.31 43.35 68.37
N ASP A 497 57.28 44.27 68.28
CA ASP A 497 58.70 44.08 68.68
C ASP A 497 59.02 43.87 70.18
N GLY A 498 58.02 43.59 71.01
CA GLY A 498 58.19 43.17 72.41
C GLY A 498 58.26 41.65 72.64
N ALA A 499 58.00 40.82 71.62
CA ALA A 499 58.01 39.36 71.76
C ALA A 499 59.44 38.80 71.92
N SER A 500 59.65 37.91 72.89
CA SER A 500 60.97 37.32 73.15
C SER A 500 61.39 36.30 72.07
N GLU A 501 62.70 36.06 71.96
CA GLU A 501 63.28 34.98 71.16
C GLU A 501 62.63 33.62 71.47
N GLU A 502 62.38 33.31 72.75
CA GLU A 502 61.72 32.06 73.14
C GLU A 502 60.27 31.98 72.64
N SER A 503 59.50 33.06 72.68
CA SER A 503 58.14 33.08 72.13
C SER A 503 58.15 32.93 70.60
N ARG A 504 59.05 33.62 69.89
CA ARG A 504 59.21 33.49 68.43
C ARG A 504 59.69 32.07 68.04
N ALA A 505 60.56 31.45 68.83
CA ALA A 505 61.01 30.07 68.64
C ALA A 505 59.93 29.03 68.97
N ALA A 506 59.09 29.27 69.98
CA ALA A 506 57.98 28.38 70.35
C ALA A 506 56.92 28.33 69.25
N ILE A 507 56.54 29.48 68.67
CA ILE A 507 55.58 29.55 67.56
C ILE A 507 56.13 28.85 66.31
N ARG A 508 57.42 29.02 65.98
CA ARG A 508 58.06 28.26 64.89
C ARG A 508 57.95 26.75 65.08
N ARG A 509 58.25 26.24 66.28
CA ARG A 509 58.08 24.80 66.60
C ARG A 509 56.62 24.32 66.49
N ALA A 510 55.64 25.18 66.75
CA ALA A 510 54.23 24.86 66.55
C ALA A 510 53.86 24.77 65.06
N ILE A 511 54.38 25.69 64.22
CA ILE A 511 54.22 25.67 62.76
C ILE A 511 54.92 24.44 62.15
N ASP A 512 56.15 24.13 62.58
CA ASP A 512 56.89 22.94 62.13
C ASP A 512 56.16 21.64 62.51
N LYS A 513 55.53 21.60 63.70
CA LYS A 513 54.70 20.47 64.14
C LYS A 513 53.43 20.33 63.30
N ALA A 514 52.69 21.43 63.09
CA ALA A 514 51.48 21.42 62.26
C ALA A 514 51.77 21.00 60.81
N ARG A 515 52.90 21.45 60.24
CA ARG A 515 53.39 21.01 58.93
C ARG A 515 53.58 19.50 58.87
N ALA A 516 54.16 18.89 59.90
CA ALA A 516 54.35 17.45 59.96
C ALA A 516 53.02 16.69 60.10
N GLU A 517 52.08 17.20 60.90
CA GLU A 517 50.76 16.58 61.10
C GLU A 517 49.92 16.59 59.81
N ILE A 518 49.90 17.71 59.06
CA ILE A 518 49.20 17.80 57.77
C ILE A 518 49.85 16.88 56.71
N GLN A 519 51.18 16.74 56.70
CA GLN A 519 51.87 15.80 55.79
C GLN A 519 51.57 14.32 56.11
N VAL A 520 51.23 13.98 57.36
CA VAL A 520 50.75 12.63 57.69
C VAL A 520 49.32 12.44 57.19
N GLN A 521 48.40 13.36 57.46
CA GLN A 521 47.00 13.23 57.01
C GLN A 521 46.86 13.14 55.48
N ALA A 522 47.59 13.97 54.74
CA ALA A 522 47.60 13.92 53.27
C ALA A 522 48.09 12.55 52.73
N ARG A 523 49.01 11.90 53.46
CA ARG A 523 49.52 10.58 53.12
C ARG A 523 48.56 9.46 53.51
N GLU A 524 47.91 9.55 54.68
CA GLU A 524 46.87 8.60 55.10
C GLU A 524 45.69 8.61 54.12
N MET A 525 45.24 9.79 53.66
CA MET A 525 44.22 9.92 52.62
C MET A 525 44.65 9.29 51.27
N ALA A 526 45.91 9.46 50.88
CA ALA A 526 46.44 8.85 49.66
C ALA A 526 46.52 7.31 49.76
N GLU A 527 47.00 6.79 50.90
CA GLU A 527 47.08 5.35 51.16
C GLU A 527 45.68 4.71 51.32
N GLU A 528 44.67 5.44 51.81
CA GLU A 528 43.26 5.00 51.86
C GLU A 528 42.59 4.98 50.48
N ALA A 529 42.83 6.00 49.63
CA ALA A 529 42.36 6.01 48.24
C ALA A 529 42.99 4.87 47.41
N GLU A 530 44.30 4.63 47.57
CA GLU A 530 45.02 3.53 46.92
C GLU A 530 44.60 2.13 47.45
N ARG A 531 43.96 2.09 48.62
CA ARG A 531 43.34 0.90 49.19
C ARG A 531 41.93 0.66 48.66
N MET A 532 41.10 1.69 48.53
CA MET A 532 39.76 1.56 47.91
C MET A 532 39.87 1.04 46.47
N MET A 533 40.80 1.56 45.68
CA MET A 533 41.09 1.07 44.31
C MET A 533 41.66 -0.36 44.26
N ARG A 534 42.06 -0.95 45.40
CA ARG A 534 42.54 -2.34 45.50
C ARG A 534 41.51 -3.32 46.08
N GLU A 535 40.61 -2.86 46.93
CA GLU A 535 39.53 -3.68 47.49
C GLU A 535 38.29 -3.70 46.57
N HIS A 536 38.10 -2.66 45.75
CA HIS A 536 37.15 -2.62 44.64
C HIS A 536 37.89 -2.34 43.31
N PRO A 537 38.37 -3.37 42.60
CA PRO A 537 38.94 -3.18 41.27
C PRO A 537 37.88 -2.65 40.31
N VAL A 538 38.22 -1.61 39.54
CA VAL A 538 37.33 -1.06 38.50
C VAL A 538 37.16 -2.11 37.40
N PRO A 539 35.92 -2.55 37.07
CA PRO A 539 35.71 -3.49 35.99
C PRO A 539 36.20 -2.86 34.68
N THR A 540 36.95 -3.63 33.91
CA THR A 540 37.59 -3.16 32.67
C THR A 540 36.57 -2.87 31.58
N GLU A 541 37.00 -2.11 30.57
CA GLU A 541 36.17 -1.80 29.39
C GLU A 541 35.76 -3.09 28.62
N GLU A 542 36.50 -4.20 28.78
CA GLU A 542 36.13 -5.52 28.27
C GLU A 542 35.11 -6.26 29.17
N GLU A 543 35.25 -6.19 30.50
CA GLU A 543 34.29 -6.79 31.45
C GLU A 543 32.92 -6.11 31.41
N ILE A 544 32.88 -4.77 31.39
CA ILE A 544 31.64 -4.00 31.19
C ILE A 544 31.01 -4.33 29.83
N ALA A 545 31.82 -4.56 28.80
CA ALA A 545 31.32 -4.99 27.50
C ALA A 545 30.83 -6.45 27.51
N GLU A 546 31.38 -7.33 28.34
CA GLU A 546 30.90 -8.71 28.53
C GLU A 546 29.53 -8.73 29.23
N GLU A 547 29.40 -8.00 30.35
CA GLU A 547 28.15 -7.86 31.12
C GLU A 547 27.02 -7.22 30.28
N ILE A 548 27.33 -6.19 29.48
CA ILE A 548 26.39 -5.62 28.50
C ILE A 548 26.05 -6.61 27.37
N ARG A 549 26.98 -7.50 26.97
CA ARG A 549 26.70 -8.54 25.95
C ARG A 549 25.76 -9.63 26.50
N GLU A 550 25.94 -10.05 27.74
CA GLU A 550 25.05 -11.02 28.39
C GLU A 550 23.65 -10.43 28.61
N ALA A 551 23.54 -9.21 29.14
CA ALA A 551 22.25 -8.52 29.31
C ALA A 551 21.51 -8.27 27.99
N ILE A 552 22.24 -7.97 26.89
CA ILE A 552 21.64 -7.90 25.55
C ILE A 552 21.19 -9.28 25.06
N ALA A 553 21.95 -10.35 25.31
CA ALA A 553 21.58 -11.70 24.89
C ALA A 553 20.35 -12.25 25.64
N GLU A 554 20.19 -11.91 26.92
CA GLU A 554 19.03 -12.28 27.74
C GLU A 554 17.76 -11.54 27.28
N ALA A 555 17.83 -10.21 27.12
CA ALA A 555 16.74 -9.41 26.57
C ALA A 555 16.40 -9.79 25.11
N GLU A 556 17.38 -10.24 24.31
CA GLU A 556 17.13 -10.78 22.97
C GLU A 556 16.41 -12.14 22.97
N ALA A 557 16.54 -12.94 24.04
CA ALA A 557 15.82 -14.20 24.18
C ALA A 557 14.35 -13.95 24.56
N GLU A 558 14.10 -13.12 25.57
CA GLU A 558 12.75 -12.76 26.04
C GLU A 558 11.92 -12.06 24.94
N VAL A 559 12.54 -11.13 24.21
CA VAL A 559 11.91 -10.47 23.05
C VAL A 559 11.71 -11.43 21.87
N ALA A 560 12.52 -12.48 21.73
CA ALA A 560 12.30 -13.51 20.70
C ALA A 560 11.20 -14.52 21.09
N GLU A 561 10.97 -14.74 22.38
CA GLU A 561 9.90 -15.61 22.89
C GLU A 561 8.52 -14.93 22.76
N THR A 562 8.36 -13.73 23.31
CA THR A 562 7.12 -12.93 23.14
C THR A 562 6.79 -12.62 21.67
N ALA A 563 7.80 -12.32 20.85
CA ALA A 563 7.60 -12.14 19.41
C ALA A 563 7.14 -13.43 18.69
N ARG A 564 7.59 -14.60 19.17
CA ARG A 564 7.17 -15.89 18.64
C ARG A 564 5.73 -16.21 19.03
N GLU A 565 5.33 -15.95 20.27
CA GLU A 565 3.95 -16.16 20.73
C GLU A 565 2.97 -15.30 19.93
N ALA A 566 3.24 -14.00 19.77
CA ALA A 566 2.44 -13.10 18.94
C ALA A 566 2.41 -13.51 17.45
N ALA A 567 3.46 -14.18 16.94
CA ALA A 567 3.47 -14.72 15.59
C ALA A 567 2.67 -16.03 15.46
N GLU A 568 2.59 -16.84 16.52
CA GLU A 568 1.75 -18.04 16.57
C GLU A 568 0.25 -17.66 16.72
N GLU A 569 -0.08 -16.63 17.51
CA GLU A 569 -1.42 -16.01 17.54
C GLU A 569 -1.84 -15.48 16.17
N ALA A 570 -0.98 -14.66 15.54
CA ALA A 570 -1.24 -14.13 14.20
C ALA A 570 -1.38 -15.25 13.16
N ARG A 571 -0.60 -16.34 13.28
CA ARG A 571 -0.73 -17.54 12.45
C ARG A 571 -2.10 -18.21 12.61
N MET A 572 -2.59 -18.33 13.84
CA MET A 572 -3.91 -18.93 14.13
C MET A 572 -5.05 -18.06 13.59
N ALA A 573 -5.07 -16.76 13.89
CA ALA A 573 -6.07 -15.83 13.36
C ALA A 573 -6.06 -15.78 11.82
N MET A 574 -4.89 -15.91 11.18
CA MET A 574 -4.80 -16.04 9.72
C MET A 574 -5.26 -17.41 9.20
N ALA A 575 -5.08 -18.48 9.95
CA ALA A 575 -5.61 -19.80 9.59
C ALA A 575 -7.14 -19.81 9.66
N GLU A 576 -7.73 -19.16 10.66
CA GLU A 576 -9.18 -19.00 10.83
C GLU A 576 -9.77 -18.06 9.76
N ALA A 577 -9.19 -16.88 9.55
CA ALA A 577 -9.60 -15.98 8.47
C ALA A 577 -9.45 -16.63 7.08
N LYS A 578 -8.44 -17.48 6.89
CA LYS A 578 -8.27 -18.29 5.67
C LYS A 578 -9.29 -19.42 5.58
N ALA A 579 -9.65 -20.08 6.68
CA ALA A 579 -10.67 -21.12 6.71
C ALA A 579 -12.04 -20.54 6.37
N ALA A 580 -12.44 -19.43 7.02
CA ALA A 580 -13.67 -18.70 6.69
C ALA A 580 -13.68 -18.19 5.24
N LEU A 581 -12.54 -17.74 4.72
CA LEU A 581 -12.41 -17.37 3.30
C LEU A 581 -12.48 -18.59 2.36
N GLU A 582 -11.94 -19.74 2.73
CA GLU A 582 -12.03 -20.98 1.94
C GLU A 582 -13.43 -21.61 1.99
N GLU A 583 -14.15 -21.46 3.10
CA GLU A 583 -15.55 -21.85 3.27
C GLU A 583 -16.47 -20.94 2.45
N SER A 584 -16.36 -19.61 2.62
CA SER A 584 -17.05 -18.62 1.78
C SER A 584 -16.75 -18.79 0.28
N ARG A 585 -15.51 -19.19 -0.07
CA ARG A 585 -15.10 -19.51 -1.45
C ARG A 585 -15.64 -20.87 -1.93
N ALA A 586 -15.86 -21.82 -1.04
CA ALA A 586 -16.54 -23.08 -1.35
C ALA A 586 -18.04 -22.86 -1.61
N GLU A 587 -18.67 -21.93 -0.89
CA GLU A 587 -20.05 -21.49 -1.12
C GLU A 587 -20.21 -20.73 -2.44
N MET A 588 -19.41 -19.68 -2.65
CA MET A 588 -19.32 -19.00 -3.95
C MET A 588 -18.94 -19.95 -5.10
N GLY A 589 -18.24 -21.04 -4.78
CA GLY A 589 -17.90 -22.11 -5.71
C GLY A 589 -19.11 -22.84 -6.30
N ARG A 590 -20.24 -22.91 -5.56
CA ARG A 590 -21.48 -23.59 -5.98
C ARG A 590 -22.27 -22.83 -7.04
N HIS A 591 -22.09 -21.50 -7.17
CA HIS A 591 -22.86 -20.63 -8.07
C HIS A 591 -21.97 -19.60 -8.77
N ARG A 592 -21.07 -20.05 -9.66
CA ARG A 592 -20.10 -19.14 -10.31
C ARG A 592 -20.72 -18.34 -11.45
N HIS A 593 -21.21 -17.14 -11.13
CA HIS A 593 -21.64 -16.15 -12.11
C HIS A 593 -20.43 -15.47 -12.78
N HIS A 594 -20.37 -15.50 -14.11
CA HIS A 594 -19.55 -14.57 -14.89
C HIS A 594 -20.44 -13.82 -15.88
N ILE A 595 -20.57 -12.50 -15.72
CA ILE A 595 -21.23 -11.61 -16.67
C ILE A 595 -20.17 -10.70 -17.27
N THR A 596 -20.02 -10.74 -18.60
CA THR A 596 -19.30 -9.70 -19.36
C THR A 596 -20.29 -9.02 -20.30
N HIS A 597 -20.27 -7.69 -20.33
CA HIS A 597 -21.17 -6.84 -21.11
C HIS A 597 -20.38 -5.72 -21.79
N GLU A 598 -20.37 -5.70 -23.12
CA GLU A 598 -19.76 -4.65 -23.95
C GLU A 598 -20.81 -4.15 -24.96
N ASP A 599 -21.31 -2.92 -24.75
CA ASP A 599 -22.23 -2.15 -25.61
C ASP A 599 -23.20 -2.96 -26.50
N GLY A 600 -24.07 -3.77 -25.86
CA GLY A 600 -25.12 -4.53 -26.53
C GLY A 600 -24.76 -5.99 -26.82
N SER A 601 -23.52 -6.41 -26.57
CA SER A 601 -23.08 -7.80 -26.58
C SER A 601 -22.73 -8.28 -25.17
N GLY A 602 -22.70 -9.59 -24.97
CA GLY A 602 -22.26 -10.16 -23.70
C GLY A 602 -22.34 -11.68 -23.62
N ASN A 603 -21.89 -12.21 -22.48
CA ASN A 603 -22.11 -13.59 -22.12
C ASN A 603 -22.33 -13.74 -20.62
N ILE A 604 -23.07 -14.79 -20.27
CA ILE A 604 -23.33 -15.21 -18.91
C ILE A 604 -23.15 -16.73 -18.79
N THR A 605 -22.34 -17.15 -17.80
CA THR A 605 -22.19 -18.55 -17.41
C THR A 605 -22.60 -18.73 -15.95
N TRP A 606 -23.21 -19.88 -15.67
CA TRP A 606 -23.54 -20.36 -14.33
C TRP A 606 -23.43 -21.90 -14.31
N HIS A 607 -23.11 -22.45 -13.15
CA HIS A 607 -23.16 -23.89 -12.88
C HIS A 607 -23.49 -24.14 -11.42
N ASP A 608 -24.10 -25.29 -11.14
CA ASP A 608 -24.15 -25.97 -9.85
C ASP A 608 -23.76 -27.46 -10.04
N ASP A 609 -24.06 -28.31 -9.05
CA ASP A 609 -23.75 -29.76 -9.10
C ASP A 609 -24.60 -30.56 -10.12
N ASP A 610 -25.76 -30.04 -10.55
CA ASP A 610 -26.81 -30.79 -11.27
C ASP A 610 -27.04 -30.22 -12.70
N ARG A 611 -26.64 -28.95 -12.93
CA ARG A 611 -26.94 -28.14 -14.11
C ARG A 611 -25.80 -27.14 -14.45
N VAL A 612 -25.50 -27.02 -15.74
CA VAL A 612 -24.62 -25.96 -16.31
C VAL A 612 -25.42 -25.15 -17.32
N VAL A 613 -25.40 -23.81 -17.21
CA VAL A 613 -26.09 -22.89 -18.13
C VAL A 613 -25.10 -21.87 -18.69
N LYS A 614 -25.16 -21.65 -20.01
CA LYS A 614 -24.36 -20.65 -20.73
C LYS A 614 -25.22 -19.92 -21.74
N MET A 615 -25.30 -18.61 -21.66
CA MET A 615 -25.92 -17.75 -22.67
C MET A 615 -24.90 -16.73 -23.18
N SER A 616 -24.97 -16.44 -24.48
CA SER A 616 -24.17 -15.41 -25.15
C SER A 616 -25.04 -14.66 -26.13
N TRP A 617 -24.95 -13.33 -26.15
CA TRP A 617 -25.73 -12.48 -27.04
C TRP A 617 -24.85 -11.43 -27.73
N ASP A 618 -25.33 -11.01 -28.89
CA ASP A 618 -24.76 -9.97 -29.74
C ASP A 618 -25.95 -9.20 -30.35
N GLY A 619 -25.95 -7.87 -30.23
CA GLY A 619 -27.16 -7.05 -30.40
C GLY A 619 -28.07 -7.02 -29.17
N LYS A 620 -28.76 -5.90 -28.96
CA LYS A 620 -29.68 -5.69 -27.82
C LYS A 620 -30.96 -6.48 -28.02
N PHE A 621 -31.55 -6.91 -26.91
CA PHE A 621 -32.81 -7.66 -26.93
C PHE A 621 -33.75 -7.21 -25.80
N GLU A 622 -35.05 -7.39 -26.02
CA GLU A 622 -36.05 -7.31 -24.96
C GLU A 622 -36.57 -8.71 -24.64
N LEU A 623 -36.82 -8.99 -23.36
CA LEU A 623 -37.58 -10.16 -22.93
C LEU A 623 -39.09 -9.89 -22.98
N THR A 624 -39.90 -10.94 -22.97
CA THR A 624 -41.35 -10.83 -22.88
C THR A 624 -41.79 -10.24 -21.52
N ASP A 625 -43.03 -9.72 -21.48
CA ASP A 625 -43.58 -8.98 -20.33
C ASP A 625 -43.75 -9.83 -19.04
N ASP A 626 -43.56 -11.15 -19.17
CA ASP A 626 -43.61 -12.22 -18.18
C ASP A 626 -42.28 -12.98 -18.00
N ASP A 627 -41.21 -12.56 -18.70
CA ASP A 627 -39.87 -13.18 -18.72
C ASP A 627 -39.80 -14.62 -19.24
N ARG A 628 -40.79 -15.07 -20.02
CA ARG A 628 -40.88 -16.43 -20.57
C ARG A 628 -40.45 -16.55 -22.04
N GLY A 629 -39.67 -15.59 -22.54
CA GLY A 629 -39.05 -15.67 -23.86
C GLY A 629 -38.41 -14.34 -24.31
N ILE A 630 -37.88 -14.35 -25.54
CA ILE A 630 -37.32 -13.17 -26.20
C ILE A 630 -38.44 -12.52 -27.03
N LYS A 631 -38.60 -11.20 -26.88
CA LYS A 631 -39.64 -10.38 -27.52
C LYS A 631 -39.14 -9.72 -28.82
N SER A 632 -37.89 -9.24 -28.80
CA SER A 632 -37.22 -8.59 -29.93
C SER A 632 -35.71 -8.65 -29.74
N LEU A 633 -34.97 -8.56 -30.84
CA LEU A 633 -33.50 -8.57 -30.94
C LEU A 633 -33.14 -7.64 -32.10
N ASP A 634 -32.10 -6.81 -31.93
CA ASP A 634 -31.59 -5.91 -32.99
C ASP A 634 -31.34 -6.68 -34.31
N ASP A 635 -31.49 -6.03 -35.47
CA ASP A 635 -31.20 -6.63 -36.78
C ASP A 635 -29.74 -7.13 -36.86
N ASP A 636 -29.52 -8.25 -37.55
CA ASP A 636 -28.28 -9.06 -37.53
C ASP A 636 -27.88 -9.64 -36.15
N GLY A 637 -28.62 -9.31 -35.08
CA GLY A 637 -28.37 -9.77 -33.72
C GLY A 637 -28.55 -11.28 -33.55
N ARG A 638 -27.81 -11.84 -32.58
CA ARG A 638 -27.76 -13.29 -32.29
C ARG A 638 -27.70 -13.57 -30.80
N ILE A 639 -28.60 -14.40 -30.31
CA ILE A 639 -28.54 -15.04 -28.99
C ILE A 639 -28.22 -16.52 -29.15
N SER A 640 -27.42 -17.10 -28.27
CA SER A 640 -27.33 -18.56 -28.09
C SER A 640 -27.40 -18.92 -26.62
N ILE A 641 -28.24 -19.90 -26.30
CA ILE A 641 -28.43 -20.45 -24.95
C ILE A 641 -28.05 -21.93 -25.00
N GLN A 642 -27.31 -22.40 -24.01
CA GLN A 642 -26.86 -23.78 -23.87
C GLN A 642 -27.11 -24.21 -22.42
N SER A 643 -27.73 -25.37 -22.22
CA SER A 643 -27.90 -25.97 -20.90
C SER A 643 -27.54 -27.44 -20.91
N GLN A 644 -26.76 -27.91 -19.95
CA GLN A 644 -26.64 -29.32 -19.59
C GLN A 644 -27.35 -29.51 -18.26
N GLU A 645 -28.33 -30.41 -18.19
CA GLU A 645 -29.08 -30.69 -16.96
C GLU A 645 -29.39 -32.19 -16.91
N LYS A 646 -29.04 -32.87 -15.81
CA LYS A 646 -29.33 -34.30 -15.61
C LYS A 646 -28.90 -35.18 -16.81
N GLY A 647 -27.73 -34.84 -17.37
CA GLY A 647 -27.13 -35.48 -18.54
C GLY A 647 -27.60 -34.96 -19.91
N ILE A 648 -28.80 -34.37 -20.01
CA ILE A 648 -29.37 -33.88 -21.28
C ILE A 648 -28.74 -32.54 -21.65
N LYS A 649 -28.19 -32.44 -22.86
CA LYS A 649 -27.64 -31.21 -23.43
C LYS A 649 -28.66 -30.58 -24.38
N ARG A 650 -29.00 -29.32 -24.15
CA ARG A 650 -29.84 -28.50 -25.05
C ARG A 650 -29.07 -27.29 -25.52
N LYS A 651 -29.31 -26.89 -26.76
CA LYS A 651 -28.81 -25.65 -27.33
C LYS A 651 -29.89 -24.97 -28.14
N LEU A 652 -30.00 -23.66 -28.00
CA LEU A 652 -30.78 -22.78 -28.85
C LEU A 652 -29.86 -21.74 -29.46
N ARG A 653 -30.20 -21.32 -30.67
CA ARG A 653 -29.78 -20.07 -31.26
C ARG A 653 -31.03 -19.31 -31.72
N VAL A 654 -31.06 -18.02 -31.44
CA VAL A 654 -32.05 -17.08 -31.95
C VAL A 654 -31.31 -16.02 -32.76
N GLU A 655 -31.76 -15.75 -33.97
CA GLU A 655 -31.16 -14.79 -34.91
C GLU A 655 -32.27 -13.84 -35.41
N SER A 656 -31.93 -12.58 -35.73
CA SER A 656 -32.90 -11.55 -36.16
C SER A 656 -32.68 -11.17 -37.62
N GLU A 657 -33.69 -11.38 -38.48
CA GLU A 657 -33.67 -10.98 -39.90
C GLU A 657 -34.96 -10.19 -40.24
N ASP A 658 -34.82 -8.95 -40.73
CA ASP A 658 -35.91 -7.96 -40.87
C ASP A 658 -36.78 -7.85 -39.60
N GLY A 659 -36.17 -7.77 -38.41
CA GLY A 659 -36.84 -7.77 -37.11
C GLY A 659 -37.66 -9.02 -36.76
N LYS A 660 -37.49 -10.14 -37.48
CA LYS A 660 -38.12 -11.44 -37.19
C LYS A 660 -37.13 -12.37 -36.47
N LEU A 661 -37.58 -12.98 -35.39
CA LEU A 661 -36.80 -13.95 -34.62
C LEU A 661 -36.88 -15.34 -35.25
N GLU A 662 -35.79 -15.81 -35.85
CA GLU A 662 -35.59 -17.19 -36.27
C GLU A 662 -35.03 -18.03 -35.11
N TYR A 663 -35.52 -19.27 -34.94
CA TYR A 663 -35.12 -20.16 -33.85
C TYR A 663 -34.54 -21.47 -34.40
N THR A 664 -33.27 -21.77 -34.09
CA THR A 664 -32.70 -23.10 -34.32
C THR A 664 -32.35 -23.77 -33.00
N TYR A 665 -32.85 -25.00 -32.82
CA TYR A 665 -32.78 -25.76 -31.58
C TYR A 665 -32.07 -27.11 -31.79
N TRP A 666 -31.40 -27.60 -30.74
CA TRP A 666 -30.70 -28.87 -30.71
C TRP A 666 -30.85 -29.57 -29.36
N ILE A 667 -30.93 -30.90 -29.39
CA ILE A 667 -30.89 -31.78 -28.21
C ILE A 667 -29.79 -32.81 -28.44
N ASP A 668 -28.89 -32.97 -27.46
CA ASP A 668 -27.73 -33.87 -27.47
C ASP A 668 -26.88 -33.80 -28.75
N GLY A 669 -26.76 -32.57 -29.28
CA GLY A 669 -26.02 -32.25 -30.52
C GLY A 669 -26.82 -32.40 -31.81
N GLN A 670 -27.96 -33.09 -31.79
CA GLN A 670 -28.81 -33.29 -32.97
C GLN A 670 -29.79 -32.11 -33.13
N ARG A 671 -30.03 -31.65 -34.37
CA ARG A 671 -31.00 -30.56 -34.63
C ARG A 671 -32.42 -31.08 -34.38
N ALA A 672 -33.22 -30.30 -33.67
CA ALA A 672 -34.59 -30.63 -33.30
C ALA A 672 -35.54 -29.48 -33.64
N ASP A 673 -36.82 -29.79 -33.88
CA ASP A 673 -37.84 -28.78 -34.09
C ASP A 673 -38.04 -27.94 -32.82
N PHE A 674 -38.18 -26.62 -32.96
CA PHE A 674 -38.50 -25.72 -31.84
C PHE A 674 -40.01 -25.76 -31.55
N ASP A 675 -40.46 -26.96 -31.17
CA ASP A 675 -41.86 -27.28 -30.87
C ASP A 675 -42.32 -26.68 -29.53
N LYS A 676 -43.52 -27.07 -29.07
CA LYS A 676 -44.05 -26.62 -27.79
C LYS A 676 -43.14 -26.97 -26.60
N LYS A 677 -42.42 -28.10 -26.62
CA LYS A 677 -41.45 -28.46 -25.57
C LYS A 677 -40.19 -27.61 -25.64
N GLY A 678 -39.71 -27.28 -26.84
CA GLY A 678 -38.63 -26.31 -27.04
C GLY A 678 -38.99 -24.93 -26.49
N GLN A 679 -40.22 -24.46 -26.76
CA GLN A 679 -40.76 -23.20 -26.25
C GLN A 679 -40.92 -23.22 -24.73
N ASP A 680 -41.47 -24.29 -24.14
CA ASP A 680 -41.63 -24.40 -22.69
C ASP A 680 -40.27 -24.48 -21.97
N TRP A 681 -39.29 -25.20 -22.53
CA TRP A 681 -37.91 -25.18 -22.01
C TRP A 681 -37.28 -23.79 -22.11
N LEU A 682 -37.45 -23.05 -23.21
CA LEU A 682 -36.95 -21.67 -23.31
C LEU A 682 -37.62 -20.78 -22.26
N ALA A 683 -38.93 -20.95 -22.04
CA ALA A 683 -39.69 -20.16 -21.10
C ALA A 683 -39.23 -20.36 -19.64
N ASP A 684 -38.96 -21.61 -19.24
CA ASP A 684 -38.44 -21.92 -17.92
C ASP A 684 -36.95 -21.56 -17.77
N MET A 685 -36.14 -21.73 -18.83
CA MET A 685 -34.73 -21.32 -18.86
C MET A 685 -34.57 -19.79 -18.80
N THR A 686 -35.43 -19.03 -19.49
CA THR A 686 -35.41 -17.55 -19.43
C THR A 686 -35.80 -17.07 -18.04
N LEU A 687 -36.85 -17.64 -17.45
CA LEU A 687 -37.29 -17.30 -16.08
C LEU A 687 -36.21 -17.66 -15.03
N PHE A 688 -35.51 -18.78 -15.21
CA PHE A 688 -34.34 -19.15 -14.41
C PHE A 688 -33.20 -18.12 -14.55
N MET A 689 -32.83 -17.73 -15.78
CA MET A 689 -31.73 -16.78 -16.00
C MET A 689 -32.02 -15.37 -15.42
N VAL A 690 -33.26 -14.86 -15.46
CA VAL A 690 -33.59 -13.53 -14.89
C VAL A 690 -33.70 -13.51 -13.37
N ARG A 691 -33.91 -14.67 -12.74
CA ARG A 691 -34.03 -14.80 -11.27
C ARG A 691 -32.73 -15.24 -10.64
N GLU A 692 -32.16 -16.35 -11.11
CA GLU A 692 -31.01 -16.96 -10.46
C GLU A 692 -29.70 -16.39 -10.96
N MET A 693 -29.65 -15.94 -12.22
CA MET A 693 -28.44 -15.41 -12.86
C MET A 693 -28.46 -13.88 -13.08
N GLY A 694 -29.57 -13.19 -12.76
CA GLY A 694 -29.67 -11.72 -12.83
C GLY A 694 -29.78 -11.12 -14.23
N LEU A 695 -30.13 -11.93 -15.25
CA LEU A 695 -30.32 -11.46 -16.63
C LEU A 695 -31.37 -10.33 -16.71
N ASN A 696 -31.04 -9.23 -17.38
CA ASN A 696 -31.88 -8.02 -17.53
C ASN A 696 -32.49 -7.49 -16.21
N ALA A 697 -31.76 -7.62 -15.09
CA ALA A 697 -32.27 -7.23 -13.77
C ALA A 697 -32.73 -5.76 -13.71
N GLU A 698 -32.00 -4.82 -14.32
CA GLU A 698 -32.34 -3.39 -14.26
C GLU A 698 -33.65 -3.09 -15.02
N GLU A 699 -33.80 -3.56 -16.26
CA GLU A 699 -35.03 -3.36 -17.04
C GLU A 699 -36.22 -4.07 -16.39
N ARG A 700 -35.97 -5.24 -15.81
CA ARG A 700 -36.96 -6.03 -15.06
C ARG A 700 -37.45 -5.31 -13.82
N ILE A 701 -36.55 -4.73 -13.02
CA ILE A 701 -36.88 -3.91 -11.85
C ILE A 701 -37.65 -2.66 -12.28
N ALA A 702 -37.18 -1.91 -13.28
CA ALA A 702 -37.86 -0.73 -13.82
C ALA A 702 -39.29 -1.06 -14.31
N ARG A 703 -39.48 -2.23 -14.95
CA ARG A 703 -40.78 -2.73 -15.39
C ARG A 703 -41.70 -3.10 -14.21
N PHE A 704 -41.18 -3.69 -13.13
CA PHE A 704 -41.96 -3.94 -11.91
C PHE A 704 -42.31 -2.65 -11.15
N LEU A 705 -41.37 -1.70 -11.02
CA LEU A 705 -41.61 -0.36 -10.48
C LEU A 705 -42.73 0.36 -11.24
N LYS A 706 -42.72 0.30 -12.57
CA LYS A 706 -43.78 0.85 -13.42
C LYS A 706 -45.13 0.13 -13.28
N LYS A 707 -45.14 -1.18 -13.03
CA LYS A 707 -46.36 -1.99 -12.86
C LYS A 707 -47.00 -1.88 -11.46
N GLY A 708 -46.24 -1.60 -10.41
CA GLY A 708 -46.79 -1.53 -9.04
C GLY A 708 -45.87 -0.97 -7.95
N GLY A 709 -44.86 -0.16 -8.32
CA GLY A 709 -43.90 0.45 -7.41
C GLY A 709 -43.04 -0.58 -6.66
N ALA A 710 -42.36 -0.13 -5.60
CA ALA A 710 -41.49 -0.98 -4.79
C ALA A 710 -42.19 -2.23 -4.22
N LYS A 711 -43.52 -2.18 -3.99
CA LYS A 711 -44.30 -3.35 -3.55
C LYS A 711 -44.35 -4.47 -4.61
N ALA A 712 -44.29 -4.14 -5.90
CA ALA A 712 -44.20 -5.16 -6.96
C ALA A 712 -42.81 -5.79 -7.02
N VAL A 713 -41.74 -5.00 -6.86
CA VAL A 713 -40.35 -5.49 -6.82
C VAL A 713 -40.16 -6.42 -5.62
N ILE A 714 -40.55 -6.00 -4.41
CA ILE A 714 -40.48 -6.81 -3.18
C ILE A 714 -41.31 -8.11 -3.29
N LYS A 715 -42.42 -8.10 -4.05
CA LYS A 715 -43.19 -9.33 -4.32
C LYS A 715 -42.42 -10.28 -5.25
N GLU A 716 -41.66 -9.76 -6.21
CA GLU A 716 -40.85 -10.60 -7.10
C GLU A 716 -39.58 -11.12 -6.44
N MET A 717 -38.93 -10.33 -5.59
CA MET A 717 -37.78 -10.78 -4.77
C MET A 717 -38.13 -12.00 -3.92
N LYS A 718 -39.38 -12.13 -3.46
CA LYS A 718 -39.88 -13.31 -2.73
C LYS A 718 -40.13 -14.55 -3.61
N ASN A 719 -39.78 -14.49 -4.90
CA ASN A 719 -39.81 -15.59 -5.86
C ASN A 719 -38.43 -15.86 -6.52
N ILE A 720 -37.37 -15.22 -6.04
CA ILE A 720 -35.98 -15.43 -6.45
C ILE A 720 -35.33 -16.29 -5.37
N GLU A 721 -34.56 -17.31 -5.76
CA GLU A 721 -33.87 -18.19 -4.80
C GLU A 721 -32.44 -17.68 -4.54
N SER A 722 -31.77 -17.11 -5.54
CA SER A 722 -30.46 -16.46 -5.47
C SER A 722 -30.44 -15.21 -4.58
N GLU A 723 -29.69 -15.29 -3.48
CA GLU A 723 -29.38 -14.19 -2.58
C GLU A 723 -28.64 -13.06 -3.30
N PHE A 724 -27.68 -13.41 -4.16
CA PHE A 724 -26.91 -12.48 -4.99
C PHE A 724 -27.79 -11.62 -5.90
N VAL A 725 -28.78 -12.23 -6.58
CA VAL A 725 -29.71 -11.46 -7.41
C VAL A 725 -30.72 -10.72 -6.54
N THR A 726 -31.16 -11.29 -5.42
CA THR A 726 -32.02 -10.59 -4.46
C THR A 726 -31.34 -9.33 -3.91
N ARG A 727 -30.04 -9.36 -3.59
CA ARG A 727 -29.23 -8.18 -3.24
C ARG A 727 -29.18 -7.17 -4.39
N ILE A 728 -28.96 -7.58 -5.64
CA ILE A 728 -29.03 -6.66 -6.80
C ILE A 728 -30.38 -5.92 -6.80
N TYR A 729 -31.48 -6.62 -6.55
CA TYR A 729 -32.81 -6.02 -6.45
C TYR A 729 -32.93 -5.08 -5.24
N VAL A 730 -32.32 -5.38 -4.08
CA VAL A 730 -32.23 -4.44 -2.94
C VAL A 730 -31.51 -3.15 -3.35
N SER A 731 -30.32 -3.25 -3.97
CA SER A 731 -29.49 -2.10 -4.33
C SER A 731 -30.22 -1.16 -5.30
N HIS A 732 -30.69 -1.66 -6.45
CA HIS A 732 -31.45 -0.85 -7.41
C HIS A 732 -32.74 -0.29 -6.80
N LEU A 733 -33.37 -0.99 -5.85
CA LEU A 733 -34.61 -0.51 -5.24
C LEU A 733 -34.40 0.69 -4.31
N VAL A 734 -33.29 0.72 -3.56
CA VAL A 734 -32.86 1.89 -2.77
C VAL A 734 -32.53 3.07 -3.68
N ASP A 735 -31.82 2.84 -4.79
CA ASP A 735 -31.42 3.92 -5.72
C ASP A 735 -32.60 4.50 -6.52
N GLN A 736 -33.64 3.71 -6.81
CA GLN A 736 -34.69 4.07 -7.78
C GLN A 736 -36.10 4.31 -7.19
N ALA A 737 -36.37 3.95 -5.93
CA ALA A 737 -37.74 4.00 -5.40
C ALA A 737 -37.86 4.48 -3.95
N ASP A 738 -38.68 5.51 -3.74
CA ASP A 738 -39.07 5.97 -2.40
C ASP A 738 -39.87 4.89 -1.64
N MET A 739 -39.28 4.37 -0.55
CA MET A 739 -39.85 3.27 0.25
C MET A 739 -40.47 3.72 1.58
N SER A 740 -41.61 3.11 1.92
CA SER A 740 -42.17 3.22 3.28
C SER A 740 -41.44 2.29 4.26
N SER A 741 -41.45 2.60 5.56
CA SER A 741 -40.79 1.77 6.57
C SER A 741 -41.31 0.33 6.64
N GLY A 742 -42.58 0.10 6.28
CA GLY A 742 -43.11 -1.26 6.16
C GLY A 742 -42.50 -2.06 5.01
N GLN A 743 -42.12 -1.40 3.92
CA GLN A 743 -41.42 -2.02 2.79
C GLN A 743 -39.94 -2.30 3.13
N LEU A 744 -39.28 -1.39 3.84
CA LEU A 744 -37.94 -1.63 4.38
C LEU A 744 -37.94 -2.78 5.40
N GLU A 745 -38.96 -2.86 6.25
CA GLU A 745 -39.15 -4.00 7.16
C GLU A 745 -39.42 -5.31 6.41
N ASP A 746 -40.15 -5.30 5.30
CA ASP A 746 -40.41 -6.43 4.40
C ASP A 746 -39.12 -6.95 3.72
N ILE A 747 -38.18 -6.05 3.38
CA ILE A 747 -36.87 -6.41 2.80
C ILE A 747 -35.93 -6.96 3.87
N VAL A 748 -35.89 -6.34 5.06
CA VAL A 748 -35.10 -6.88 6.18
C VAL A 748 -35.61 -8.27 6.59
N ASP A 749 -36.92 -8.57 6.52
CA ASP A 749 -37.47 -9.93 6.72
C ASP A 749 -37.15 -10.92 5.59
N LEU A 750 -36.63 -10.45 4.45
CA LEU A 750 -36.16 -11.30 3.36
C LEU A 750 -34.65 -11.58 3.49
N VAL A 751 -33.86 -10.54 3.76
CA VAL A 751 -32.40 -10.63 3.98
C VAL A 751 -32.08 -11.39 5.28
N ALA A 752 -32.93 -11.32 6.31
CA ALA A 752 -32.80 -12.10 7.56
C ALA A 752 -33.05 -13.62 7.41
N LYS A 753 -32.92 -14.15 6.19
CA LYS A 753 -33.06 -15.56 5.81
C LYS A 753 -32.04 -15.99 4.76
N PHE A 754 -31.10 -15.11 4.43
CA PHE A 754 -29.95 -15.50 3.63
C PHE A 754 -29.07 -16.40 4.50
N ASP A 755 -28.54 -17.45 3.90
CA ASP A 755 -27.52 -18.30 4.51
C ASP A 755 -26.13 -17.63 4.37
N SER A 756 -25.92 -16.74 3.37
CA SER A 756 -24.64 -16.05 3.19
C SER A 756 -24.54 -14.73 3.96
N ASP A 757 -23.61 -14.67 4.92
CA ASP A 757 -23.22 -13.44 5.63
C ASP A 757 -22.75 -12.31 4.72
N TYR A 758 -22.06 -12.65 3.62
CA TYR A 758 -21.49 -11.67 2.69
C TYR A 758 -22.58 -10.95 1.89
N GLU A 759 -23.55 -11.69 1.37
CA GLU A 759 -24.72 -11.12 0.69
C GLU A 759 -25.65 -10.41 1.70
N THR A 760 -25.76 -10.95 2.93
CA THR A 760 -26.46 -10.31 4.06
C THR A 760 -25.87 -8.94 4.38
N ARG A 761 -24.57 -8.84 4.63
CA ARG A 761 -23.88 -7.56 4.86
C ARG A 761 -24.15 -6.62 3.71
N LEU A 762 -23.93 -7.04 2.46
CA LEU A 762 -24.07 -6.15 1.31
C LEU A 762 -25.50 -5.62 1.16
N ALA A 763 -26.52 -6.47 1.31
CA ALA A 763 -27.91 -6.07 1.23
C ALA A 763 -28.31 -5.13 2.38
N LEU A 764 -27.87 -5.41 3.61
CA LEU A 764 -28.10 -4.51 4.74
C LEU A 764 -27.33 -3.19 4.58
N THR A 765 -26.10 -3.21 4.07
CA THR A 765 -25.28 -2.02 3.77
C THR A 765 -25.96 -1.13 2.73
N ALA A 766 -26.52 -1.72 1.67
CA ALA A 766 -27.32 -0.98 0.70
C ALA A 766 -28.55 -0.30 1.35
N LEU A 767 -29.24 -0.99 2.26
CA LEU A 767 -30.36 -0.41 3.03
C LEU A 767 -29.93 0.72 3.98
N LEU A 768 -28.66 0.80 4.42
CA LEU A 768 -28.20 1.93 5.24
C LEU A 768 -28.18 3.25 4.44
N ASN A 769 -28.05 3.20 3.11
CA ASN A 769 -28.06 4.38 2.26
C ASN A 769 -29.46 5.00 2.10
N GLU A 770 -30.54 4.28 2.42
CA GLU A 770 -31.91 4.80 2.36
C GLU A 770 -32.15 5.92 3.40
N ASP A 771 -32.49 7.12 2.96
CA ASP A 771 -32.74 8.29 3.83
C ASP A 771 -33.94 8.09 4.77
N LYS A 772 -34.88 7.19 4.44
CA LYS A 772 -36.01 6.82 5.29
C LYS A 772 -35.74 5.66 6.24
N LEU A 773 -34.51 5.11 6.29
CA LEU A 773 -34.13 4.10 7.27
C LEU A 773 -34.05 4.73 8.67
N ASN A 774 -35.17 4.62 9.39
CA ASN A 774 -35.39 5.37 10.63
C ASN A 774 -35.39 4.47 11.87
N LYS A 775 -35.59 5.10 13.03
CA LYS A 775 -35.56 4.50 14.38
C LYS A 775 -36.56 3.33 14.59
N LYS A 776 -37.49 3.06 13.67
CA LYS A 776 -38.35 1.85 13.66
C LYS A 776 -37.71 0.65 12.95
N VAL A 777 -37.00 0.89 11.84
CA VAL A 777 -36.40 -0.17 11.00
C VAL A 777 -34.98 -0.51 11.49
N LEU A 778 -34.23 0.49 11.93
CA LEU A 778 -32.82 0.35 12.33
C LEU A 778 -32.57 -0.71 13.42
N PRO A 779 -33.40 -0.88 14.47
CA PRO A 779 -33.24 -1.97 15.44
C PRO A 779 -33.46 -3.37 14.84
N LYS A 780 -34.15 -3.47 13.70
CA LYS A 780 -34.37 -4.72 12.97
C LYS A 780 -33.13 -5.10 12.16
N VAL A 781 -32.51 -4.13 11.49
CA VAL A 781 -31.21 -4.31 10.80
C VAL A 781 -30.13 -4.77 11.79
N LEU A 782 -30.02 -4.09 12.94
CA LEU A 782 -29.09 -4.50 14.00
C LEU A 782 -29.43 -5.86 14.63
N LYS A 783 -30.70 -6.31 14.58
CA LYS A 783 -31.04 -7.68 14.99
C LYS A 783 -30.52 -8.70 13.98
N VAL A 784 -30.51 -8.41 12.68
CA VAL A 784 -29.90 -9.31 11.68
C VAL A 784 -28.38 -9.32 11.82
N ALA A 785 -27.76 -8.18 12.14
CA ALA A 785 -26.32 -8.10 12.40
C ALA A 785 -25.85 -9.01 13.57
N LYS A 786 -26.71 -9.28 14.56
CA LYS A 786 -26.44 -10.24 15.66
C LYS A 786 -26.48 -11.72 15.25
N ASN A 787 -26.89 -12.00 14.02
CA ASN A 787 -26.97 -13.33 13.44
C ASN A 787 -25.92 -13.54 12.33
N ILE A 788 -25.03 -12.56 12.11
CA ILE A 788 -23.90 -12.70 11.17
C ILE A 788 -22.79 -13.44 11.91
N GLU A 789 -22.45 -14.64 11.46
CA GLU A 789 -21.46 -15.53 12.10
C GLU A 789 -20.01 -15.09 11.78
N SER A 790 -19.80 -14.42 10.64
CA SER A 790 -18.51 -13.85 10.25
C SER A 790 -18.26 -12.48 10.87
N ASP A 791 -17.44 -12.44 11.93
CA ASP A 791 -16.91 -11.23 12.59
C ASP A 791 -16.48 -10.12 11.63
N TYR A 792 -15.79 -10.49 10.54
CA TYR A 792 -15.28 -9.57 9.53
C TYR A 792 -16.39 -8.86 8.76
N GLU A 793 -17.41 -9.62 8.32
CA GLU A 793 -18.58 -9.07 7.65
C GLU A 793 -19.45 -8.27 8.65
N ASN A 794 -19.53 -8.72 9.91
CA ASN A 794 -20.24 -8.03 10.98
C ASN A 794 -19.61 -6.66 11.30
N ARG A 795 -18.28 -6.61 11.50
CA ARG A 795 -17.54 -5.34 11.65
C ARG A 795 -17.77 -4.43 10.46
N LEU A 796 -17.69 -4.93 9.23
CA LEU A 796 -17.90 -4.10 8.04
C LEU A 796 -19.31 -3.49 7.99
N LEU A 797 -20.36 -4.25 8.36
CA LEU A 797 -21.72 -3.73 8.48
C LEU A 797 -21.82 -2.64 9.55
N LEU A 798 -21.26 -2.89 10.73
CA LEU A 798 -21.28 -1.95 11.85
C LEU A 798 -20.45 -0.69 11.54
N THR A 799 -19.35 -0.81 10.80
CA THR A 799 -18.56 0.32 10.28
C THR A 799 -19.42 1.22 9.37
N ALA A 800 -20.14 0.64 8.42
CA ALA A 800 -21.05 1.40 7.55
C ALA A 800 -22.21 2.05 8.33
N TYR A 801 -22.69 1.41 9.41
CA TYR A 801 -23.65 2.00 10.34
C TYR A 801 -23.08 3.23 11.06
N ILE A 802 -21.84 3.16 11.55
CA ILE A 802 -21.15 4.29 12.22
C ILE A 802 -20.99 5.46 11.25
N ASP A 803 -20.50 5.22 10.03
CA ASP A 803 -20.28 6.28 9.04
C ASP A 803 -21.58 6.98 8.62
N ARG A 804 -22.70 6.25 8.60
CA ARG A 804 -24.02 6.77 8.19
C ARG A 804 -24.78 7.49 9.31
N PHE A 805 -24.83 6.93 10.51
CA PHE A 805 -25.63 7.46 11.63
C PHE A 805 -24.81 8.26 12.64
N GLY A 806 -23.48 8.19 12.55
CA GLY A 806 -22.56 8.81 13.47
C GLY A 806 -22.51 8.13 14.84
N VAL A 807 -21.89 8.84 15.77
CA VAL A 807 -21.40 8.32 17.05
C VAL A 807 -22.10 9.01 18.23
N ASP A 808 -23.42 9.19 18.13
CA ASP A 808 -24.22 9.69 19.27
C ASP A 808 -24.33 8.61 20.37
N ASP A 809 -24.58 9.04 21.61
CA ASP A 809 -24.57 8.13 22.77
C ASP A 809 -25.60 6.98 22.65
N LYS A 810 -26.67 7.14 21.84
CA LYS A 810 -27.61 6.07 21.56
C LYS A 810 -27.12 5.14 20.44
N ALA A 811 -26.49 5.66 19.40
CA ALA A 811 -25.83 4.87 18.36
C ALA A 811 -24.72 4.00 18.96
N ILE A 812 -23.95 4.54 19.90
CA ILE A 812 -22.92 3.79 20.65
C ILE A 812 -23.56 2.68 21.50
N THR A 813 -24.62 2.94 22.27
CA THR A 813 -25.32 1.86 23.01
C THR A 813 -25.85 0.76 22.09
N MET A 814 -26.32 1.13 20.89
CA MET A 814 -26.79 0.17 19.89
C MET A 814 -25.66 -0.66 19.28
N LEU A 815 -24.50 -0.05 19.02
CA LEU A 815 -23.32 -0.75 18.52
C LEU A 815 -22.72 -1.69 19.56
N LEU A 816 -22.57 -1.25 20.82
CA LEU A 816 -22.01 -2.07 21.89
C LEU A 816 -22.86 -3.32 22.20
N ASP A 817 -24.18 -3.29 21.93
CA ASP A 817 -25.02 -4.48 22.07
C ASP A 817 -24.80 -5.50 20.93
N VAL A 818 -24.27 -5.13 19.76
CA VAL A 818 -23.89 -6.07 18.68
C VAL A 818 -22.41 -6.45 18.75
N ALA A 819 -21.52 -5.52 19.12
CA ALA A 819 -20.09 -5.75 19.18
C ALA A 819 -19.66 -6.84 20.20
N LYS A 820 -20.49 -7.14 21.20
CA LYS A 820 -20.27 -8.24 22.16
C LYS A 820 -20.48 -9.65 21.55
N GLU A 821 -21.06 -9.72 20.35
CA GLU A 821 -21.33 -10.96 19.59
C GLU A 821 -20.25 -11.13 18.50
N ILE A 822 -19.13 -10.40 18.61
CA ILE A 822 -17.92 -10.57 17.79
C ILE A 822 -16.90 -11.28 18.68
N ASP A 823 -16.41 -12.44 18.25
CA ASP A 823 -15.52 -13.28 19.06
C ASP A 823 -14.02 -13.00 18.76
N SER A 824 -13.68 -12.50 17.56
CA SER A 824 -12.30 -12.15 17.20
C SER A 824 -11.83 -10.82 17.81
N ASP A 825 -10.91 -10.91 18.77
CA ASP A 825 -10.12 -9.80 19.36
C ASP A 825 -9.75 -8.70 18.37
N TYR A 826 -9.21 -9.09 17.22
CA TYR A 826 -8.66 -8.18 16.21
C TYR A 826 -9.76 -7.38 15.51
N GLU A 827 -10.85 -8.04 15.10
CA GLU A 827 -12.00 -7.41 14.46
C GLU A 827 -12.81 -6.58 15.49
N LEU A 828 -12.95 -7.06 16.72
CA LEU A 828 -13.58 -6.33 17.83
C LEU A 828 -12.79 -5.07 18.19
N ARG A 829 -11.47 -5.15 18.33
CA ARG A 829 -10.61 -3.97 18.51
C ARG A 829 -10.77 -3.03 17.31
N LEU A 830 -10.71 -3.51 16.07
CA LEU A 830 -10.84 -2.64 14.88
C LEU A 830 -12.17 -1.88 14.90
N LEU A 831 -13.28 -2.56 15.22
CA LEU A 831 -14.59 -1.92 15.36
C LEU A 831 -14.55 -0.83 16.43
N LEU A 832 -14.22 -1.20 17.67
CA LEU A 832 -14.37 -0.33 18.82
C LEU A 832 -13.37 0.84 18.80
N SER A 833 -12.14 0.62 18.35
CA SER A 833 -11.12 1.68 18.25
C SER A 833 -11.41 2.68 17.12
N SER A 834 -11.82 2.23 15.93
CA SER A 834 -12.14 3.14 14.82
C SER A 834 -13.39 3.98 15.12
N ALA A 835 -14.41 3.36 15.72
CA ALA A 835 -15.70 3.98 15.99
C ALA A 835 -15.69 4.92 17.20
N LEU A 836 -14.95 4.59 18.26
CA LEU A 836 -15.15 5.21 19.58
C LEU A 836 -13.97 6.07 20.06
N ALA A 837 -12.77 5.95 19.46
CA ALA A 837 -11.59 6.71 19.89
C ALA A 837 -11.71 8.24 19.72
N ASN A 838 -12.60 8.75 18.86
CA ASN A 838 -12.85 10.19 18.71
C ASN A 838 -14.21 10.63 19.27
N SER A 839 -14.93 9.71 19.90
CA SER A 839 -16.38 9.79 20.13
C SER A 839 -16.65 9.86 21.63
N LYS A 840 -17.10 11.01 22.13
CA LYS A 840 -17.27 11.20 23.57
C LYS A 840 -18.45 10.38 24.09
N MET A 841 -18.15 9.25 24.71
CA MET A 841 -19.13 8.37 25.37
C MET A 841 -19.72 9.02 26.63
N GLY A 842 -20.99 8.72 26.90
CA GLY A 842 -21.57 8.84 28.23
C GLY A 842 -20.99 7.79 29.18
N GLU A 843 -21.01 8.08 30.49
CA GLU A 843 -20.38 7.24 31.53
C GLU A 843 -20.76 5.76 31.43
N LYS A 844 -22.04 5.45 31.22
CA LYS A 844 -22.54 4.07 31.06
C LYS A 844 -22.04 3.35 29.80
N ASN A 845 -21.83 4.08 28.70
CA ASN A 845 -21.29 3.49 27.47
C ASN A 845 -19.79 3.26 27.61
N LEU A 846 -19.06 4.14 28.30
CA LEU A 846 -17.66 3.91 28.63
C LEU A 846 -17.50 2.71 29.60
N GLU A 847 -18.37 2.56 30.60
CA GLU A 847 -18.41 1.36 31.45
C GLU A 847 -18.69 0.07 30.66
N THR A 848 -19.68 0.09 29.76
CA THR A 848 -20.03 -1.07 28.92
C THR A 848 -18.94 -1.41 27.91
N PHE A 849 -18.35 -0.40 27.25
CA PHE A 849 -17.17 -0.55 26.39
C PHE A 849 -16.04 -1.24 27.13
N THR A 850 -15.73 -0.77 28.35
CA THR A 850 -14.60 -1.30 29.13
C THR A 850 -14.87 -2.74 29.55
N ARG A 851 -16.13 -3.06 29.87
CA ARG A 851 -16.53 -4.44 30.14
C ARG A 851 -16.40 -5.33 28.91
N ILE A 852 -16.92 -4.94 27.75
CA ILE A 852 -16.76 -5.74 26.51
C ILE A 852 -15.27 -5.94 26.20
N ALA A 853 -14.45 -4.91 26.35
CA ALA A 853 -13.00 -5.07 26.21
C ALA A 853 -12.37 -6.07 27.23
N THR A 854 -12.95 -6.26 28.41
CA THR A 854 -12.43 -7.21 29.44
C THR A 854 -13.06 -8.60 29.35
N ASP A 855 -14.29 -8.69 28.85
CA ASP A 855 -15.12 -9.90 28.83
C ASP A 855 -15.09 -10.59 27.44
N ASN A 856 -14.54 -9.93 26.39
CA ASN A 856 -14.51 -10.39 24.99
C ASN A 856 -13.16 -10.12 24.27
N ILE A 857 -12.05 -9.82 24.97
CA ILE A 857 -10.71 -9.78 24.35
C ILE A 857 -9.71 -10.53 25.22
N ASP A 858 -9.16 -11.63 24.69
CA ASP A 858 -8.22 -12.49 25.41
C ASP A 858 -6.74 -12.06 25.18
N SER A 859 -6.39 -11.53 24.00
CA SER A 859 -5.02 -11.10 23.67
C SER A 859 -4.65 -9.78 24.36
N ASP A 860 -3.68 -9.87 25.28
CA ASP A 860 -3.02 -8.76 25.99
C ASP A 860 -2.69 -7.56 25.09
N TYR A 861 -2.17 -7.84 23.90
CA TYR A 861 -1.71 -6.84 22.94
C TYR A 861 -2.88 -6.03 22.36
N GLU A 862 -3.98 -6.70 22.02
CA GLU A 862 -5.18 -6.08 21.44
C GLU A 862 -6.00 -5.36 22.52
N LEU A 863 -6.09 -5.94 23.72
CA LEU A 863 -6.68 -5.32 24.91
C LEU A 863 -5.96 -4.01 25.26
N ARG A 864 -4.62 -4.03 25.33
CA ARG A 864 -3.78 -2.84 25.53
C ARG A 864 -4.05 -1.78 24.47
N LEU A 865 -4.11 -2.15 23.18
CA LEU A 865 -4.37 -1.19 22.10
C LEU A 865 -5.77 -0.58 22.22
N LEU A 866 -6.79 -1.38 22.54
CA LEU A 866 -8.17 -0.90 22.66
C LEU A 866 -8.32 0.07 23.82
N LEU A 867 -7.90 -0.31 25.03
CA LEU A 867 -7.91 0.56 26.21
C LEU A 867 -7.08 1.83 25.97
N GLY A 868 -5.91 1.68 25.36
CA GLY A 868 -5.02 2.75 24.93
C GLY A 868 -5.73 3.81 24.08
N SER A 869 -6.53 3.39 23.10
CA SER A 869 -7.23 4.28 22.17
C SER A 869 -8.25 5.22 22.84
N VAL A 870 -8.88 4.79 23.94
CA VAL A 870 -9.89 5.58 24.68
C VAL A 870 -9.38 6.16 26.00
N THR A 871 -8.09 6.00 26.33
CA THR A 871 -7.45 6.48 27.58
C THR A 871 -7.92 7.87 28.04
N HIS A 872 -7.99 8.82 27.12
CA HIS A 872 -8.41 10.20 27.37
C HIS A 872 -9.87 10.37 27.85
N GLN A 873 -10.75 9.38 27.63
CA GLN A 873 -12.15 9.40 28.05
C GLN A 873 -12.34 9.02 29.53
N TYR A 874 -11.46 8.18 30.09
CA TYR A 874 -11.53 7.74 31.50
C TYR A 874 -11.43 8.90 32.49
N GLY A 875 -10.81 10.02 32.11
CA GLY A 875 -10.83 11.28 32.86
C GLY A 875 -12.23 11.86 33.13
N SER A 876 -13.29 11.29 32.54
CA SER A 876 -14.69 11.64 32.79
C SER A 876 -15.42 10.74 33.81
N SER A 877 -14.95 9.51 34.08
CA SER A 877 -15.61 8.58 35.01
C SER A 877 -14.61 7.79 35.86
N LYS A 878 -14.78 7.89 37.18
CA LYS A 878 -14.03 7.09 38.16
C LYS A 878 -14.41 5.62 38.13
N SER A 879 -15.68 5.32 37.81
CA SER A 879 -16.20 3.96 37.73
C SER A 879 -15.59 3.23 36.54
N ALA A 880 -15.64 3.85 35.36
CA ALA A 880 -14.95 3.31 34.18
C ALA A 880 -13.43 3.25 34.36
N THR A 881 -12.81 4.22 35.04
CA THR A 881 -11.37 4.13 35.41
C THR A 881 -11.08 2.91 36.29
N ASN A 882 -11.99 2.54 37.22
CA ASN A 882 -11.83 1.35 38.05
C ASN A 882 -12.02 0.04 37.26
N LEU A 883 -12.89 0.03 36.25
CA LEU A 883 -13.02 -1.10 35.32
C LEU A 883 -11.76 -1.24 34.45
N ALA A 884 -11.23 -0.14 33.91
CA ALA A 884 -10.03 -0.17 33.09
C ALA A 884 -8.79 -0.62 33.88
N LEU A 885 -8.68 -0.25 35.16
CA LEU A 885 -7.62 -0.77 36.03
C LEU A 885 -7.71 -2.30 36.22
N LYS A 886 -8.91 -2.88 36.27
CA LYS A 886 -9.09 -4.33 36.33
C LYS A 886 -8.79 -5.01 34.99
N ALA A 887 -9.21 -4.40 33.89
CA ALA A 887 -8.87 -4.88 32.55
C ALA A 887 -7.34 -4.98 32.36
N ILE A 888 -6.59 -4.05 32.97
CA ILE A 888 -5.12 -4.05 32.95
C ILE A 888 -4.51 -5.06 33.96
N ASP A 889 -5.19 -5.36 35.06
CA ASP A 889 -4.81 -6.42 36.01
C ASP A 889 -4.98 -7.84 35.40
N HIS A 890 -5.89 -7.98 34.43
CA HIS A 890 -6.08 -9.21 33.65
C HIS A 890 -5.00 -9.45 32.60
N ILE A 891 -4.23 -8.41 32.21
CA ILE A 891 -3.16 -8.55 31.21
C ILE A 891 -2.05 -9.44 31.77
N GLY A 892 -1.63 -10.46 31.02
CA GLY A 892 -0.47 -11.28 31.37
C GLY A 892 0.84 -10.50 31.24
N GLY A 893 1.18 -10.10 30.02
CA GLY A 893 2.45 -9.48 29.65
C GLY A 893 2.75 -8.17 30.39
N ASP A 894 3.88 -8.13 31.09
CA ASP A 894 4.27 -6.98 31.91
C ASP A 894 4.58 -5.71 31.11
N TYR A 895 5.15 -5.86 29.92
CA TYR A 895 5.35 -4.75 28.99
C TYR A 895 4.01 -4.12 28.57
N GLU A 896 3.01 -4.96 28.29
CA GLU A 896 1.66 -4.55 27.94
C GLU A 896 0.94 -3.86 29.12
N LYS A 897 0.97 -4.52 30.29
CA LYS A 897 0.40 -4.07 31.58
C LYS A 897 0.97 -2.71 31.98
N ARG A 898 2.29 -2.56 31.94
CA ARG A 898 3.03 -1.30 32.14
C ARG A 898 2.54 -0.19 31.21
N LEU A 899 2.45 -0.46 29.90
CA LEU A 899 2.05 0.54 28.91
C LEU A 899 0.61 1.02 29.15
N ALA A 900 -0.33 0.09 29.34
CA ALA A 900 -1.73 0.42 29.58
C ALA A 900 -1.91 1.19 30.91
N LEU A 901 -1.28 0.72 31.99
CA LEU A 901 -1.36 1.37 33.30
C LEU A 901 -0.71 2.76 33.28
N SER A 902 0.46 2.92 32.66
CA SER A 902 1.14 4.21 32.50
C SER A 902 0.30 5.21 31.70
N ALA A 903 -0.40 4.76 30.65
CA ALA A 903 -1.28 5.60 29.87
C ALA A 903 -2.53 6.01 30.68
N LEU A 904 -3.18 5.06 31.35
CA LEU A 904 -4.37 5.31 32.17
C LEU A 904 -4.09 6.23 33.36
N VAL A 905 -2.97 6.03 34.07
CA VAL A 905 -2.49 6.90 35.16
C VAL A 905 -2.34 8.36 34.71
N ASN A 906 -2.01 8.60 33.45
CA ASN A 906 -1.87 9.95 32.92
C ASN A 906 -3.22 10.65 32.62
N THR A 907 -4.28 9.91 32.30
CA THR A 907 -5.55 10.48 31.78
C THR A 907 -6.80 10.18 32.60
N GLY A 908 -6.80 9.14 33.41
CA GLY A 908 -7.98 8.61 34.11
C GLY A 908 -8.51 9.47 35.24
N ALA A 909 -9.74 9.20 35.67
CA ALA A 909 -10.36 9.86 36.82
C ALA A 909 -10.06 9.06 38.10
N PHE A 910 -8.99 9.42 38.79
CA PHE A 910 -8.59 8.74 40.02
C PHE A 910 -9.27 9.31 41.27
N ASP A 911 -9.59 8.41 42.20
CA ASP A 911 -9.70 8.69 43.62
C ASP A 911 -8.88 7.68 44.41
N LYS A 912 -8.99 7.70 45.75
CA LYS A 912 -8.20 6.85 46.62
C LYS A 912 -8.37 5.34 46.33
N LYS A 913 -9.56 4.89 45.88
CA LYS A 913 -9.75 3.48 45.50
C LYS A 913 -8.96 3.18 44.22
N ASN A 914 -9.11 4.02 43.20
CA ASN A 914 -8.41 3.84 41.92
C ASN A 914 -6.89 3.94 42.07
N TRP A 915 -6.38 4.80 42.97
CA TRP A 915 -4.95 4.85 43.27
C TRP A 915 -4.45 3.59 43.98
N LEU A 916 -5.19 3.04 44.95
CA LEU A 916 -4.82 1.77 45.57
C LEU A 916 -4.79 0.63 44.53
N THR A 917 -5.85 0.48 43.73
CA THR A 917 -5.85 -0.53 42.64
C THR A 917 -4.70 -0.32 41.66
N ALA A 918 -4.36 0.91 41.26
CA ALA A 918 -3.22 1.16 40.39
C ALA A 918 -1.85 0.85 41.02
N LEU A 919 -1.74 0.88 42.35
CA LEU A 919 -0.54 0.46 43.09
C LEU A 919 -0.47 -1.06 43.24
N ASP A 920 -1.62 -1.72 43.44
CA ASP A 920 -1.71 -3.18 43.47
C ASP A 920 -1.34 -3.77 42.08
N VAL A 921 -1.89 -3.23 40.98
CA VAL A 921 -1.55 -3.66 39.60
C VAL A 921 -0.11 -3.32 39.21
N ALA A 922 0.47 -2.22 39.74
CA ALA A 922 1.88 -1.93 39.55
C ALA A 922 2.81 -2.87 40.33
N ALA A 923 2.29 -3.55 41.37
CA ALA A 923 3.01 -4.52 42.18
C ALA A 923 2.80 -5.98 41.73
N SER A 924 1.83 -6.25 40.84
CA SER A 924 1.62 -7.52 40.13
C SER A 924 2.28 -7.59 38.75
N ILE A 925 3.15 -6.61 38.44
CA ILE A 925 4.21 -6.75 37.44
C ILE A 925 5.34 -7.55 38.09
N ASP A 926 5.85 -8.57 37.41
CA ASP A 926 7.03 -9.32 37.86
C ASP A 926 8.32 -8.59 37.44
N GLY A 927 8.42 -8.11 36.20
CA GLY A 927 9.59 -7.43 35.64
C GLY A 927 9.97 -6.11 36.34
N ASP A 928 11.16 -6.05 36.95
CA ASP A 928 11.59 -4.90 37.77
C ASP A 928 11.76 -3.57 37.02
N TYR A 929 12.21 -3.64 35.77
CA TYR A 929 12.35 -2.46 34.91
C TYR A 929 10.97 -1.89 34.53
N GLU A 930 10.01 -2.76 34.21
CA GLU A 930 8.61 -2.41 33.95
C GLU A 930 7.96 -1.77 35.18
N LYS A 931 8.13 -2.43 36.33
CA LYS A 931 7.65 -2.06 37.67
C LYS A 931 8.17 -0.68 38.07
N ARG A 932 9.48 -0.43 37.93
CA ARG A 932 10.08 0.91 38.14
C ARG A 932 9.44 1.96 37.24
N LEU A 933 9.28 1.68 35.94
CA LEU A 933 8.75 2.65 34.98
C LEU A 933 7.33 3.10 35.35
N VAL A 934 6.43 2.17 35.66
CA VAL A 934 5.05 2.54 36.01
C VAL A 934 4.94 3.16 37.40
N LEU A 935 5.70 2.68 38.39
CA LEU A 935 5.76 3.31 39.72
C LEU A 935 6.29 4.74 39.64
N SER A 936 7.27 5.00 38.76
CA SER A 936 7.76 6.37 38.47
C SER A 936 6.67 7.27 37.89
N ALA A 937 5.84 6.73 36.98
CA ALA A 937 4.70 7.46 36.40
C ALA A 937 3.59 7.74 37.44
N ILE A 938 3.32 6.78 38.34
CA ILE A 938 2.36 6.93 39.44
C ILE A 938 2.86 7.99 40.44
N LYS A 939 4.12 7.91 40.88
CA LYS A 939 4.75 8.85 41.82
C LYS A 939 4.59 10.32 41.41
N GLY A 940 4.70 10.62 40.11
CA GLY A 940 4.53 11.98 39.59
C GLY A 940 3.11 12.55 39.69
N ARG A 941 2.10 11.72 40.01
CA ARG A 941 0.66 12.09 40.02
C ARG A 941 -0.06 11.71 41.32
N LEU A 942 0.52 10.84 42.15
CA LEU A 942 -0.05 10.34 43.40
C LEU A 942 -0.36 11.50 44.38
N PRO A 943 -1.57 11.55 44.96
CA PRO A 943 -1.89 12.51 46.02
C PRO A 943 -1.05 12.27 47.29
N ASP A 944 -0.75 13.34 48.03
CA ASP A 944 -0.25 13.21 49.40
C ASP A 944 -1.39 12.77 50.34
N ASP A 945 -1.54 11.46 50.44
CA ASP A 945 -2.40 10.74 51.37
C ASP A 945 -1.54 9.66 52.04
N LYS A 946 -1.68 9.50 53.37
CA LYS A 946 -0.82 8.58 54.14
C LYS A 946 -0.90 7.14 53.63
N ASP A 947 -2.11 6.64 53.38
CA ASP A 947 -2.33 5.23 53.06
C ASP A 947 -1.90 4.96 51.60
N LEU A 948 -1.98 5.97 50.72
CA LEU A 948 -1.42 5.90 49.37
C LEU A 948 0.11 5.89 49.38
N ARG A 949 0.76 6.62 50.31
CA ARG A 949 2.22 6.55 50.47
C ARG A 949 2.67 5.21 51.04
N GLU A 950 2.01 4.67 52.05
CA GLU A 950 2.31 3.33 52.59
C GLU A 950 2.09 2.22 51.53
N ALA A 951 1.05 2.34 50.70
CA ALA A 951 0.83 1.42 49.57
C ALA A 951 1.88 1.58 48.45
N PHE A 952 2.35 2.80 48.16
CA PHE A 952 3.40 3.06 47.18
C PHE A 952 4.77 2.55 47.66
N GLU A 953 5.12 2.79 48.93
CA GLU A 953 6.33 2.27 49.56
C GLU A 953 6.32 0.72 49.57
N LYS A 954 5.16 0.10 49.81
CA LYS A 954 4.98 -1.36 49.64
C LYS A 954 5.22 -1.81 48.19
N ALA A 955 4.66 -1.12 47.19
CA ALA A 955 4.89 -1.48 45.78
C ALA A 955 6.35 -1.30 45.32
N VAL A 956 7.04 -0.27 45.83
CA VAL A 956 8.50 -0.10 45.61
C VAL A 956 9.32 -1.18 46.34
N SER A 957 8.78 -1.81 47.38
CA SER A 957 9.43 -2.95 48.05
C SER A 957 9.31 -4.28 47.30
N THR A 958 8.41 -4.41 46.32
CA THR A 958 8.31 -5.62 45.46
C THR A 958 9.18 -5.55 44.20
N ILE A 959 9.98 -4.48 44.03
CA ILE A 959 11.18 -4.51 43.19
C ILE A 959 12.21 -5.43 43.90
N GLU A 960 12.97 -6.25 43.18
CA GLU A 960 14.08 -7.03 43.77
C GLU A 960 15.42 -6.29 43.64
N GLY A 961 15.72 -5.77 42.45
CA GLY A 961 16.96 -5.05 42.13
C GLY A 961 17.06 -3.66 42.76
N ASP A 962 18.04 -3.48 43.66
CA ASP A 962 18.26 -2.21 44.36
C ASP A 962 18.59 -1.03 43.43
N TYR A 963 19.19 -1.27 42.27
CA TYR A 963 19.42 -0.25 41.24
C TYR A 963 18.09 0.37 40.74
N GLU A 964 17.16 -0.47 40.29
CA GLU A 964 15.86 0.00 39.81
C GLU A 964 15.00 0.58 40.94
N ARG A 965 15.11 0.02 42.15
CA ARG A 965 14.47 0.54 43.38
C ARG A 965 14.91 1.98 43.70
N GLN A 966 16.22 2.23 43.69
CA GLN A 966 16.78 3.58 43.94
C GLN A 966 16.33 4.58 42.87
N ARG A 967 16.20 4.16 41.61
CA ARG A 967 15.75 5.03 40.51
C ARG A 967 14.28 5.45 40.66
N VAL A 968 13.40 4.67 41.30
CA VAL A 968 12.07 5.18 41.69
C VAL A 968 12.18 6.35 42.68
N ALA A 969 13.15 6.32 43.60
CA ALA A 969 13.35 7.38 44.58
C ALA A 969 13.87 8.68 43.97
N THR A 970 14.78 8.63 42.99
CA THR A 970 15.42 9.81 42.39
C THR A 970 14.55 10.59 41.39
N VAL A 971 13.49 9.99 40.82
CA VAL A 971 12.55 10.71 39.93
C VAL A 971 11.90 11.89 40.66
N ALA A 972 12.28 13.11 40.26
CA ALA A 972 11.69 14.35 40.76
C ALA A 972 10.24 14.52 40.27
N PRO A 973 9.34 15.15 41.05
CA PRO A 973 7.96 15.35 40.63
C PRO A 973 7.89 16.26 39.41
N THR A 974 7.31 15.76 38.31
CA THR A 974 7.14 16.52 37.07
C THR A 974 6.27 17.76 37.35
N PRO A 975 6.67 18.97 36.93
CA PRO A 975 5.90 20.17 37.21
C PRO A 975 4.52 20.06 36.58
N ARG A 976 3.47 20.21 37.41
CA ARG A 976 2.06 20.17 36.98
C ARG A 976 1.87 21.06 35.76
N THR A 977 1.54 20.48 34.60
CA THR A 977 1.17 21.25 33.42
C THR A 977 0.02 22.19 33.80
N PRO A 978 0.17 23.52 33.61
CA PRO A 978 -0.82 24.46 34.08
C PRO A 978 -2.13 24.22 33.33
N ARG A 979 -3.15 23.76 34.05
CA ARG A 979 -4.52 23.57 33.56
C ARG A 979 -4.92 24.81 32.75
N VAL A 980 -5.00 24.66 31.42
CA VAL A 980 -5.13 25.78 30.48
C VAL A 980 -6.21 26.72 30.98
N ALA A 981 -5.79 27.93 31.38
CA ALA A 981 -6.70 28.92 31.90
C ALA A 981 -7.71 29.23 30.79
N ARG A 982 -8.99 29.00 31.06
CA ARG A 982 -10.07 29.43 30.15
C ARG A 982 -9.86 30.91 29.87
N THR A 983 -9.61 31.24 28.60
CA THR A 983 -9.53 32.63 28.15
C THR A 983 -10.78 33.38 28.65
N PRO A 984 -10.63 34.60 29.21
CA PRO A 984 -11.77 35.35 29.70
C PRO A 984 -12.83 35.46 28.61
N ARG A 985 -14.04 34.99 28.92
CA ARG A 985 -15.15 34.92 27.98
C ARG A 985 -15.49 36.35 27.55
N VAL A 986 -15.07 36.74 26.34
CA VAL A 986 -15.40 38.04 25.75
C VAL A 986 -16.91 38.22 25.85
N ALA A 987 -17.33 39.33 26.46
CA ALA A 987 -18.73 39.56 26.75
C ALA A 987 -19.53 39.58 25.44
N PRO A 988 -20.73 38.95 25.38
CA PRO A 988 -21.54 38.96 24.17
C PRO A 988 -21.92 40.40 23.83
N THR A 989 -21.56 40.84 22.62
CA THR A 989 -21.96 42.17 22.13
C THR A 989 -23.48 42.29 22.12
N PRO A 990 -24.06 43.35 22.72
CA PRO A 990 -25.51 43.50 22.78
C PRO A 990 -26.08 43.67 21.38
N LYS A 991 -27.02 42.80 21.00
CA LYS A 991 -27.66 42.86 19.67
C LYS A 991 -28.72 43.96 19.62
N VAL A 992 -28.51 44.87 18.68
CA VAL A 992 -29.52 45.64 17.94
C VAL A 992 -30.28 46.75 18.69
N ALA A 993 -30.14 47.97 18.15
CA ALA A 993 -31.26 48.90 17.99
C ALA A 993 -31.17 49.47 16.56
N PRO A 994 -32.22 49.38 15.71
CA PRO A 994 -32.22 49.99 14.39
C PRO A 994 -32.66 51.45 14.46
N THR A 995 -32.00 52.35 13.73
CA THR A 995 -32.45 53.73 13.51
C THR A 995 -32.34 54.13 12.02
N PRO A 996 -33.19 55.07 11.54
CA PRO A 996 -33.53 55.14 10.12
C PRO A 996 -32.87 56.29 9.35
N ASN A 997 -33.08 56.28 8.02
CA ASN A 997 -32.95 57.38 7.07
C ASN A 997 -31.53 57.91 6.75
N GLY A 998 -31.01 57.46 5.61
CA GLY A 998 -31.04 58.29 4.40
C GLY A 998 -29.89 59.28 4.14
N ARG A 999 -29.07 58.95 3.13
CA ARG A 999 -29.22 59.56 1.80
C ARG A 999 -28.67 58.65 0.70
#